data_AF-A0A4R1BE16-F1
#
_entry.id   AF-A0A4R1BE16-F1
#
_cell.length_a   1.000
_cell.length_b   1.000
_cell.length_c   1.000
_cell.angle_alpha   90.00
_cell.angle_beta   90.00
_cell.angle_gamma   90.00
#
_symmetry.space_group_name_H-M   'P 1'
#
loop_
_entity.id
_entity.type
_entity.pdbx_description
1 polymer ?
#
loop_
_entity_poly.entity_id
_entity_poly.type
_entity_poly.pdbx_seq_one_letter_code
_entity_poly.pdbx_strand_id
1 'polypeptide(L)'
;MERRGRIRGLPGGSEASRVPPHDLDAERAVIGAMLVSEAAVSVVGEVLEEEDFYSETNRLIYRAMTRLYSRGEPIDQLTLAEELRGMGELDRIGGRGYIFQIVESVPTAANVGRYAEIVRSKALLRAVIDAATRITEDAYREPEDVSEALDAAEQLIYGVSNRTLSKHLSPVSELAPNVLDQIQHLYDLGGPVTGVETGFEDLDRLTTGFHRSDLIILAARPAMGKCLKWDSLVVDPESGERLTIEECVKRRLPRVLNVSNAGELQTASVSGWIDSGVKPCFRVTTRTGRKVEVTGHHPFLTAEGWKPLHDLGIGSRIAVPRSLPVFGGDESLPMDRVRLLAYFVAEGGLTRPCPEWAKPDPALIEDFKAAISRQFPEVVVRWGIRGDCEIVGYRREGEDAVTAWLREIGLTGKCAEGESFPRCVWRWSRRYLAEFLRVLFSCGGTIYRSGNRPRIGFSAGSEGLARDVHHALVRFGIVSELWREKEGCWRVEITAPDAVLRYQAEIGWMGEKALRFAEPGCYGPRAGRDLPAARLGECPGTLDDEALERSASPDILWDEIVAIEPTGEHRVYDLTVPDGSNFIAQDICVHNTAMALNIIQHVAERQRLPVAIFSLEMSKQQLVQRLIAQKTRIKTQDLRNGNVEAGDWPKLMRGVAEISEAPIWIDDTAGVTLMEIRAKVRRLASQLNSRGAQLGLVVVDYLQLMVGQNRENRQQEIAEISRGLKVLARDLDVPVLAIAQLSRAVEQRHDKRPMLSDLRDSGSIEQDADMVIFLYRDEYYNPDSDDKGIAEVIVGKHRNGPTGKVQLAWLEQYTKFASLARGE
;
A
#
# COMPACT_ATOMS: atom_id res chain seq x y z
N MET A 1 -3.31 29.04 40.67
CA MET A 1 -4.15 27.85 40.97
C MET A 1 -3.33 26.62 40.61
N GLU A 2 -2.40 26.19 41.47
CA GLU A 2 -1.39 25.19 41.13
C GLU A 2 -1.25 24.16 42.25
N ARG A 3 -1.49 22.88 41.94
CA ARG A 3 -1.26 21.76 42.85
C ARG A 3 0.12 21.17 42.59
N ARG A 4 1.14 21.61 43.36
CA ARG A 4 2.43 20.90 43.44
C ARG A 4 2.22 19.55 44.15
N GLY A 5 2.15 18.47 43.38
CA GLY A 5 2.13 17.10 43.91
C GLY A 5 3.49 16.73 44.50
N ARG A 6 3.54 16.45 45.81
CA ARG A 6 4.76 15.94 46.47
C ARG A 6 5.04 14.50 46.02
N ILE A 7 6.18 14.28 45.39
CA ILE A 7 6.75 12.92 45.27
C ILE A 7 7.19 12.49 46.68
N ARG A 8 6.76 11.30 47.12
CA ARG A 8 7.19 10.72 48.41
C ARG A 8 8.67 10.34 48.31
N GLY A 9 9.49 10.84 49.23
CA GLY A 9 10.85 10.36 49.39
C GLY A 9 10.87 8.87 49.75
N LEU A 10 11.72 8.11 49.07
CA LEU A 10 12.05 6.73 49.47
C LEU A 10 12.78 6.75 50.81
N PRO A 11 12.54 5.78 51.72
CA PRO A 11 13.24 5.74 53.00
C PRO A 11 14.72 5.44 52.78
N GLY A 12 15.59 6.27 53.35
CA GLY A 12 17.04 6.08 53.33
C GLY A 12 17.45 4.88 54.19
N GLY A 13 17.52 3.70 53.56
CA GLY A 13 18.34 2.60 54.06
C GLY A 13 19.81 2.93 53.84
N SER A 14 20.66 2.54 54.80
CA SER A 14 22.11 2.76 54.80
C SER A 14 22.77 2.44 53.45
N GLU A 15 23.72 3.28 53.03
CA GLU A 15 24.68 2.97 51.97
C GLU A 15 25.64 1.86 52.41
N ALA A 16 25.13 0.63 52.46
CA ALA A 16 25.97 -0.55 52.35
C ALA A 16 26.66 -0.49 50.98
N SER A 17 27.99 -0.59 50.98
CA SER A 17 28.81 -0.73 49.78
C SER A 17 28.14 -1.70 48.79
N ARG A 18 27.73 -1.19 47.62
CA ARG A 18 27.09 -1.99 46.57
C ARG A 18 28.15 -2.83 45.87
N VAL A 19 28.54 -3.92 46.49
CA VAL A 19 29.46 -4.89 45.88
C VAL A 19 28.73 -5.59 44.70
N PRO A 20 29.36 -5.74 43.52
CA PRO A 20 28.76 -6.45 42.39
C PRO A 20 28.34 -7.87 42.77
N PRO A 21 27.24 -8.42 42.19
CA PRO A 21 26.79 -9.77 42.48
C PRO A 21 27.87 -10.85 42.26
N HIS A 22 28.16 -11.60 43.33
CA HIS A 22 29.16 -12.67 43.36
C HIS A 22 28.74 -13.77 44.35
N ASP A 23 29.43 -14.91 44.30
CA ASP A 23 29.29 -16.01 45.25
C ASP A 23 30.64 -16.77 45.33
N LEU A 24 31.50 -16.38 46.27
CA LEU A 24 32.87 -16.91 46.35
C LEU A 24 32.90 -18.38 46.79
N ASP A 25 31.89 -18.85 47.51
CA ASP A 25 31.80 -20.23 47.97
C ASP A 25 31.35 -21.15 46.81
N ALA A 26 30.42 -20.69 45.96
CA ALA A 26 30.11 -21.37 44.71
C ALA A 26 31.31 -21.42 43.75
N GLU A 27 32.05 -20.32 43.56
CA GLU A 27 33.26 -20.30 42.72
C GLU A 27 34.33 -21.30 43.21
N ARG A 28 34.56 -21.36 44.53
CA ARG A 28 35.49 -22.33 45.14
C ARG A 28 34.99 -23.77 44.99
N ALA A 29 33.69 -24.02 45.19
CA ALA A 29 33.10 -25.33 45.01
C ALA A 29 33.22 -25.84 43.56
N VAL A 30 33.10 -24.95 42.56
CA VAL A 30 33.33 -25.26 41.14
C VAL A 30 34.78 -25.68 40.90
N ILE A 31 35.75 -24.84 41.27
CA ILE A 31 37.18 -25.10 41.05
C ILE A 31 37.64 -26.35 41.81
N GLY A 32 37.21 -26.51 43.06
CA GLY A 32 37.54 -27.69 43.84
C GLY A 32 36.92 -28.97 43.26
N ALA A 33 35.69 -28.92 42.73
CA ALA A 33 35.09 -30.07 42.06
C ALA A 33 35.87 -30.48 40.80
N MET A 34 36.38 -29.51 40.03
CA MET A 34 37.26 -29.75 38.87
C MET A 34 38.61 -30.38 39.26
N LEU A 35 39.14 -30.11 40.46
CA LEU A 35 40.35 -30.77 41.00
C LEU A 35 40.10 -32.19 41.54
N VAL A 36 38.85 -32.54 41.84
CA VAL A 36 38.47 -33.83 42.41
C VAL A 36 37.92 -34.80 41.35
N SER A 37 37.37 -34.28 40.25
CA SER A 37 36.73 -35.06 39.20
C SER A 37 36.98 -34.48 37.82
N GLU A 38 37.63 -35.23 36.94
CA GLU A 38 37.84 -34.87 35.54
C GLU A 38 36.50 -34.65 34.80
N ALA A 39 35.46 -35.42 35.12
CA ALA A 39 34.13 -35.25 34.55
C ALA A 39 33.49 -33.89 34.91
N ALA A 40 33.88 -33.30 36.04
CA ALA A 40 33.42 -31.95 36.41
C ALA A 40 34.03 -30.86 35.51
N VAL A 41 35.22 -31.09 34.95
CA VAL A 41 35.88 -30.13 34.04
C VAL A 41 35.06 -29.94 32.76
N SER A 42 34.56 -31.03 32.16
CA SER A 42 33.67 -30.97 30.98
C SER A 42 32.38 -30.22 31.28
N VAL A 43 31.68 -30.59 32.36
CA VAL A 43 30.39 -29.99 32.75
C VAL A 43 30.52 -28.50 33.07
N VAL A 44 31.65 -28.06 33.64
CA VAL A 44 31.88 -26.64 33.92
C VAL A 44 32.28 -25.88 32.65
N GLY A 45 33.10 -26.48 31.79
CA GLY A 45 33.54 -25.89 30.52
C GLY A 45 32.38 -25.60 29.54
N GLU A 46 31.29 -26.35 29.63
CA GLU A 46 30.04 -26.08 28.88
C GLU A 46 29.21 -24.90 29.45
N VAL A 47 29.50 -24.45 30.67
CA VAL A 47 28.62 -23.55 31.45
C VAL A 47 29.28 -22.22 31.82
N LEU A 48 30.60 -22.15 31.95
CA LEU A 48 31.33 -20.97 32.43
C LEU A 48 32.52 -20.55 31.55
N GLU A 49 32.65 -19.24 31.35
CA GLU A 49 33.85 -18.58 30.80
C GLU A 49 34.75 -18.05 31.94
N GLU A 50 35.99 -17.64 31.64
CA GLU A 50 36.91 -17.15 32.68
C GLU A 50 36.45 -15.82 33.30
N GLU A 51 35.74 -15.00 32.53
CA GLU A 51 35.14 -13.73 32.93
C GLU A 51 33.97 -13.91 33.92
N ASP A 52 33.39 -15.11 34.02
CA ASP A 52 32.26 -15.38 34.92
C ASP A 52 32.67 -15.49 36.40
N PHE A 53 33.95 -15.73 36.67
CA PHE A 53 34.50 -15.67 38.03
C PHE A 53 34.70 -14.21 38.47
N TYR A 54 34.15 -13.84 39.63
CA TYR A 54 34.34 -12.51 40.23
C TYR A 54 35.74 -12.34 40.83
N SER A 55 36.28 -13.39 41.46
CA SER A 55 37.64 -13.36 42.00
C SER A 55 38.69 -13.51 40.90
N GLU A 56 39.63 -12.56 40.82
CA GLU A 56 40.80 -12.63 39.94
C GLU A 56 41.62 -13.91 40.21
N THR A 57 41.77 -14.30 41.49
CA THR A 57 42.43 -15.55 41.89
C THR A 57 41.74 -16.77 41.30
N ASN A 58 40.41 -16.85 41.41
CA ASN A 58 39.64 -17.98 40.87
C ASN A 58 39.69 -18.02 39.33
N ARG A 59 39.65 -16.85 38.68
CA ARG A 59 39.84 -16.71 37.22
C ARG A 59 41.19 -17.25 36.74
N LEU A 60 42.28 -16.89 37.43
CA LEU A 60 43.63 -17.37 37.10
C LEU A 60 43.74 -18.89 37.24
N ILE A 61 43.13 -19.46 38.28
CA ILE A 61 43.09 -20.92 38.48
C ILE A 61 42.28 -21.59 37.35
N TYR A 62 41.07 -21.10 37.05
CA TYR A 62 40.25 -21.64 35.97
C TYR A 62 40.93 -21.58 34.60
N ARG A 63 41.62 -20.49 34.29
CA ARG A 63 42.43 -20.34 33.07
C ARG A 63 43.56 -21.38 33.00
N ALA A 64 44.25 -21.65 34.10
CA ALA A 64 45.31 -22.66 34.15
C ALA A 64 44.75 -24.09 33.99
N MET A 65 43.61 -24.40 34.60
CA MET A 65 42.88 -25.66 34.42
C MET A 65 42.46 -25.88 32.98
N THR A 66 41.83 -24.87 32.35
CA THR A 66 41.38 -24.94 30.96
C THR A 66 42.57 -25.12 30.00
N ARG A 67 43.73 -24.54 30.31
CA ARG A 67 44.98 -24.78 29.57
C ARG A 67 45.46 -26.22 29.69
N LEU A 68 45.53 -26.79 30.90
CA LEU A 68 45.87 -28.20 31.12
C LEU A 68 44.91 -29.13 30.35
N TYR A 69 43.60 -28.87 30.46
CA TYR A 69 42.57 -29.60 29.73
C TYR A 69 42.80 -29.56 28.22
N SER A 70 43.09 -28.38 27.67
CA SER A 70 43.35 -28.21 26.23
C SER A 70 44.61 -28.91 25.72
N ARG A 71 45.56 -29.24 26.61
CA ARG A 71 46.74 -30.07 26.30
C ARG A 71 46.51 -31.57 26.52
N GLY A 72 45.35 -31.97 27.05
CA GLY A 72 45.07 -33.35 27.45
C GLY A 72 45.84 -33.79 28.70
N GLU A 73 46.27 -32.85 29.54
CA GLU A 73 46.98 -33.12 30.79
C GLU A 73 45.99 -33.27 31.95
N PRO A 74 46.17 -34.25 32.85
CA PRO A 74 45.27 -34.46 33.98
C PRO A 74 45.33 -33.26 34.94
N ILE A 75 44.17 -32.84 35.43
CA ILE A 75 44.03 -31.68 36.32
C ILE A 75 43.98 -32.17 37.76
N ASP A 76 45.10 -31.99 38.48
CA ASP A 76 45.21 -32.30 39.90
C ASP A 76 45.98 -31.19 40.64
N GLN A 77 46.13 -31.32 41.96
CA GLN A 77 46.78 -30.32 42.80
C GLN A 77 48.28 -30.12 42.49
N LEU A 78 48.94 -31.09 41.87
CA LEU A 78 50.35 -31.01 41.48
C LEU A 78 50.47 -30.36 40.10
N THR A 79 49.74 -30.86 39.09
CA THR A 79 49.79 -30.32 37.72
C THR A 79 49.33 -28.87 37.66
N LEU A 80 48.26 -28.51 38.36
CA LEU A 80 47.82 -27.11 38.50
C LEU A 80 48.88 -26.23 39.17
N ALA A 81 49.56 -26.73 40.20
CA ALA A 81 50.59 -25.97 40.91
C ALA A 81 51.87 -25.78 40.07
N GLU A 82 52.17 -26.71 39.17
CA GLU A 82 53.28 -26.59 38.22
C GLU A 82 52.93 -25.65 37.06
N GLU A 83 51.73 -25.74 36.50
CA GLU A 83 51.23 -24.85 35.45
C GLU A 83 51.17 -23.39 35.93
N LEU A 84 50.61 -23.14 37.13
CA LEU A 84 50.59 -21.80 37.73
C LEU A 84 52.00 -21.28 38.10
N ARG A 85 52.96 -22.17 38.42
CA ARG A 85 54.37 -21.78 38.60
C ARG A 85 55.01 -21.41 37.28
N GLY A 86 54.74 -22.17 36.21
CA GLY A 86 55.19 -21.88 34.85
C GLY A 86 54.67 -20.53 34.32
N MET A 87 53.47 -20.12 34.73
CA MET A 87 52.91 -18.79 34.44
C MET A 87 53.45 -17.66 35.34
N GLY A 88 54.17 -17.97 36.42
CA GLY A 88 54.59 -16.98 37.42
C GLY A 88 53.46 -16.48 38.34
N GLU A 89 52.29 -17.14 38.31
CA GLU A 89 51.07 -16.71 39.02
C GLU A 89 50.84 -17.46 40.34
N LEU A 90 51.60 -18.53 40.62
CA LEU A 90 51.44 -19.37 41.81
C LEU A 90 51.48 -18.57 43.13
N ASP A 91 52.39 -17.60 43.26
CA ASP A 91 52.49 -16.78 44.47
C ASP A 91 51.33 -15.77 44.58
N ARG A 92 50.81 -15.28 43.44
CA ARG A 92 49.66 -14.36 43.39
C ARG A 92 48.34 -15.03 43.81
N ILE A 93 48.22 -16.35 43.67
CA ILE A 93 47.06 -17.10 44.15
C ILE A 93 47.15 -17.56 45.62
N GLY A 94 48.20 -17.18 46.37
CA GLY A 94 48.42 -17.67 47.74
C GLY A 94 49.16 -19.01 47.84
N GLY A 95 49.82 -19.44 46.76
CA GLY A 95 50.66 -20.64 46.72
C GLY A 95 49.89 -21.96 46.81
N ARG A 96 50.64 -23.05 46.99
CA ARG A 96 50.07 -24.42 47.04
C ARG A 96 49.06 -24.62 48.17
N GLY A 97 49.15 -23.85 49.25
CA GLY A 97 48.22 -23.94 50.38
C GLY A 97 46.79 -23.55 50.01
N TYR A 98 46.62 -22.55 49.14
CA TYR A 98 45.28 -22.13 48.71
C TYR A 98 44.60 -23.17 47.81
N ILE A 99 45.36 -23.83 46.92
CA ILE A 99 44.86 -24.94 46.10
C ILE A 99 44.34 -26.09 46.98
N PHE A 100 45.06 -26.42 48.06
CA PHE A 100 44.66 -27.46 49.00
C PHE A 100 43.36 -27.10 49.74
N GLN A 101 43.26 -25.86 50.24
CA GLN A 101 42.06 -25.34 50.90
C GLN A 101 40.82 -25.33 49.99
N ILE A 102 40.97 -25.04 48.70
CA ILE A 102 39.85 -25.09 47.74
C ILE A 102 39.31 -26.53 47.65
N VAL A 103 40.17 -27.54 47.59
CA VAL A 103 39.74 -28.95 47.51
C VAL A 103 39.01 -29.40 48.78
N GLU A 104 39.46 -28.99 49.95
CA GLU A 104 38.76 -29.26 51.22
C GLU A 104 37.39 -28.55 51.32
N SER A 105 37.17 -27.45 50.58
CA SER A 105 35.93 -26.68 50.63
C SER A 105 34.75 -27.28 49.85
N VAL A 106 34.97 -28.35 49.07
CA VAL A 106 33.96 -28.94 48.18
C VAL A 106 33.02 -29.87 48.95
N PRO A 107 31.70 -29.59 49.03
CA PRO A 107 30.79 -30.49 49.75
C PRO A 107 30.57 -31.81 49.01
N THR A 108 30.42 -31.77 47.68
CA THR A 108 30.29 -32.95 46.81
C THR A 108 30.51 -32.56 45.34
N ALA A 109 31.43 -33.23 44.63
CA ALA A 109 31.70 -32.96 43.20
C ALA A 109 30.49 -33.22 42.27
N ALA A 110 29.57 -34.11 42.66
CA ALA A 110 28.37 -34.44 41.89
C ALA A 110 27.41 -33.25 41.67
N ASN A 111 27.47 -32.21 42.53
CA ASN A 111 26.62 -31.03 42.43
C ASN A 111 27.25 -29.87 41.62
N VAL A 112 28.39 -30.11 40.95
CA VAL A 112 29.17 -29.05 40.27
C VAL A 112 28.34 -28.23 39.28
N GLY A 113 27.45 -28.85 38.50
CA GLY A 113 26.58 -28.13 37.56
C GLY A 113 25.71 -27.08 38.23
N ARG A 114 25.17 -27.36 39.43
CA ARG A 114 24.37 -26.41 40.21
C ARG A 114 25.22 -25.25 40.75
N TYR A 115 26.47 -25.51 41.14
CA TYR A 115 27.39 -24.44 41.55
C TYR A 115 27.81 -23.57 40.36
N ALA A 116 28.05 -24.18 39.19
CA ALA A 116 28.33 -23.46 37.95
C ALA A 116 27.14 -22.57 37.52
N GLU A 117 25.90 -23.06 37.61
CA GLU A 117 24.70 -22.24 37.38
C GLU A 117 24.59 -21.04 38.32
N ILE A 118 25.00 -21.17 39.59
CA ILE A 118 25.03 -20.05 40.55
C ILE A 118 26.06 -19.01 40.10
N VAL A 119 27.29 -19.41 39.78
CA VAL A 119 28.36 -18.51 39.29
C VAL A 119 27.91 -17.79 38.02
N ARG A 120 27.39 -18.52 37.02
CA ARG A 120 26.83 -17.98 35.76
C ARG A 120 25.72 -16.97 36.03
N SER A 121 24.80 -17.27 36.95
CA SER A 121 23.71 -16.36 37.33
C SER A 121 24.23 -15.06 37.94
N LYS A 122 25.29 -15.11 38.78
CA LYS A 122 25.94 -13.90 39.31
C LYS A 122 26.67 -13.12 38.21
N ALA A 123 27.35 -13.81 37.29
CA ALA A 123 28.05 -13.19 36.16
C ALA A 123 27.09 -12.45 35.22
N LEU A 124 25.95 -13.06 34.87
CA LEU A 124 24.89 -12.41 34.09
C LEU A 124 24.37 -11.15 34.80
N LEU A 125 24.16 -11.19 36.11
CA LEU A 125 23.75 -10.00 36.88
C LEU A 125 24.80 -8.89 36.86
N ARG A 126 26.11 -9.22 36.88
CA ARG A 126 27.18 -8.21 36.70
C ARG A 126 27.14 -7.63 35.29
N ALA A 127 27.03 -8.45 34.26
CA ALA A 127 26.94 -7.99 32.87
C ALA A 127 25.72 -7.07 32.62
N VAL A 128 24.56 -7.34 33.25
CA VAL A 128 23.40 -6.43 33.23
C VAL A 128 23.73 -5.09 33.89
N ILE A 129 24.43 -5.08 35.03
CA ILE A 129 24.84 -3.85 35.73
C ILE A 129 25.83 -3.04 34.89
N ASP A 130 26.82 -3.70 34.27
CA ASP A 130 27.81 -3.04 33.41
C ASP A 130 27.14 -2.42 32.16
N ALA A 131 26.23 -3.15 31.51
CA ALA A 131 25.45 -2.64 30.39
C ALA A 131 24.56 -1.45 30.78
N ALA A 132 23.82 -1.55 31.90
CA ALA A 132 22.99 -0.46 32.41
C ALA A 132 23.83 0.78 32.79
N THR A 133 25.04 0.58 33.31
CA THR A 133 25.97 1.67 33.65
C THR A 133 26.45 2.40 32.39
N ARG A 134 26.87 1.67 31.35
CA ARG A 134 27.24 2.25 30.05
C ARG A 134 26.09 3.01 29.40
N ILE A 135 24.90 2.43 29.34
CA ILE A 135 23.69 3.10 28.81
C ILE A 135 23.39 4.39 29.58
N THR A 136 23.60 4.39 30.90
CA THR A 136 23.44 5.60 31.73
C THR A 136 24.50 6.65 31.41
N GLU A 137 25.77 6.26 31.29
CA GLU A 137 26.87 7.16 30.91
C GLU A 137 26.67 7.77 29.51
N ASP A 138 26.29 6.95 28.52
CA ASP A 138 26.07 7.38 27.14
C ASP A 138 24.86 8.32 27.05
N ALA A 139 23.77 8.05 27.78
CA ALA A 139 22.62 8.94 27.87
C ALA A 139 22.97 10.32 28.50
N TYR A 140 23.89 10.37 29.47
CA TYR A 140 24.35 11.62 30.07
C TYR A 140 25.30 12.44 29.17
N ARG A 141 25.79 11.88 28.05
CA ARG A 141 26.65 12.62 27.10
C ARG A 141 25.88 13.43 26.06
N GLU A 142 24.55 13.40 26.08
CA GLU A 142 23.66 14.11 25.11
C GLU A 142 24.04 13.83 23.63
N PRO A 143 23.84 12.60 23.13
CA PRO A 143 24.19 12.22 21.77
C PRO A 143 23.39 13.01 20.71
N GLU A 144 24.03 13.30 19.56
CA GLU A 144 23.43 14.09 18.47
C GLU A 144 22.22 13.40 17.82
N ASP A 145 22.21 12.06 17.75
CA ASP A 145 21.05 11.26 17.33
C ASP A 145 20.57 10.35 18.48
N VAL A 146 19.31 10.56 18.88
CA VAL A 146 18.63 9.77 19.92
C VAL A 146 18.31 8.34 19.44
N SER A 147 18.12 8.15 18.13
CA SER A 147 17.86 6.83 17.54
C SER A 147 19.09 5.94 17.61
N GLU A 148 20.27 6.47 17.25
CA GLU A 148 21.54 5.72 17.36
C GLU A 148 21.85 5.34 18.83
N ALA A 149 21.55 6.24 19.76
CA ALA A 149 21.71 5.98 21.20
C ALA A 149 20.78 4.88 21.72
N LEU A 150 19.53 4.83 21.22
CA LEU A 150 18.58 3.75 21.53
C LEU A 150 19.00 2.42 20.91
N ASP A 151 19.48 2.43 19.66
CA ASP A 151 20.00 1.24 18.97
C ASP A 151 21.24 0.67 19.69
N ALA A 152 22.17 1.53 20.12
CA ALA A 152 23.35 1.14 20.90
C ALA A 152 22.95 0.56 22.28
N ALA A 153 21.94 1.14 22.94
CA ALA A 153 21.41 0.61 24.18
C ALA A 153 20.72 -0.76 23.99
N GLU A 154 19.95 -0.96 22.91
CA GLU A 154 19.37 -2.28 22.56
C GLU A 154 20.49 -3.30 22.31
N GLN A 155 21.54 -2.93 21.57
CA GLN A 155 22.69 -3.80 21.30
C GLN A 155 23.43 -4.22 22.59
N LEU A 156 23.66 -3.29 23.53
CA LEU A 156 24.31 -3.60 24.82
C LEU A 156 23.48 -4.58 25.65
N ILE A 157 22.17 -4.37 25.79
CA ILE A 157 21.27 -5.29 26.50
C ILE A 157 21.17 -6.64 25.77
N TYR A 158 21.12 -6.63 24.43
CA TYR A 158 21.06 -7.85 23.63
C TYR A 158 22.36 -8.67 23.76
N GLY A 159 23.53 -8.04 23.81
CA GLY A 159 24.80 -8.72 24.04
C GLY A 159 24.85 -9.49 25.37
N VAL A 160 24.24 -8.96 26.43
CA VAL A 160 24.09 -9.66 27.71
C VAL A 160 23.15 -10.87 27.59
N SER A 161 22.07 -10.75 26.82
CA SER A 161 21.15 -11.86 26.56
C SER A 161 21.78 -12.98 25.71
N ASN A 162 22.61 -12.62 24.72
CA ASN A 162 23.21 -13.56 23.76
C ASN A 162 24.42 -14.33 24.31
N ARG A 163 24.99 -13.96 25.46
CA ARG A 163 25.96 -14.82 26.19
C ARG A 163 25.39 -16.20 26.56
N THR A 164 24.07 -16.35 26.54
CA THR A 164 23.38 -17.64 26.76
C THR A 164 23.32 -18.53 25.50
N LEU A 165 23.79 -18.04 24.34
CA LEU A 165 23.57 -18.65 23.02
C LEU A 165 24.85 -18.80 22.17
N SER A 166 26.04 -18.71 22.75
CA SER A 166 27.32 -19.05 22.12
C SER A 166 27.51 -20.57 21.96
N LYS A 167 26.61 -21.25 21.23
CA LYS A 167 26.80 -22.67 20.92
C LYS A 167 28.05 -22.87 20.06
N HIS A 168 28.95 -23.69 20.61
CA HIS A 168 30.25 -24.08 20.05
C HIS A 168 30.14 -24.86 18.72
N LEU A 169 31.30 -25.20 18.16
CA LEU A 169 31.42 -26.25 17.15
C LEU A 169 30.92 -27.60 17.74
N SER A 170 29.67 -27.97 17.47
CA SER A 170 29.15 -29.29 17.86
C SER A 170 29.74 -30.39 16.95
N PRO A 171 30.33 -31.47 17.51
CA PRO A 171 30.79 -32.59 16.70
C PRO A 171 29.59 -33.33 16.09
N VAL A 172 29.76 -33.83 14.86
CA VAL A 172 28.68 -34.50 14.10
C VAL A 172 28.11 -35.71 14.86
N SER A 173 28.90 -36.36 15.73
CA SER A 173 28.48 -37.46 16.59
C SER A 173 27.37 -37.10 17.60
N GLU A 174 27.25 -35.84 18.02
CA GLU A 174 26.19 -35.37 18.92
C GLU A 174 24.93 -34.94 18.15
N LEU A 175 25.09 -34.50 16.90
CA LEU A 175 23.97 -34.06 16.06
C LEU A 175 23.30 -35.23 15.33
N ALA A 176 24.06 -36.25 14.91
CA ALA A 176 23.55 -37.36 14.11
C ALA A 176 22.41 -38.18 14.77
N PRO A 177 22.43 -38.47 16.10
CA PRO A 177 21.30 -39.14 16.75
C PRO A 177 20.01 -38.32 16.68
N ASN A 178 20.09 -37.01 16.97
CA ASN A 178 18.93 -36.11 16.93
C ASN A 178 18.32 -36.02 15.51
N VAL A 179 19.16 -36.03 14.47
CA VAL A 179 18.71 -36.04 13.07
C VAL A 179 18.06 -37.39 12.71
N LEU A 180 18.58 -38.51 13.22
CA LEU A 180 17.98 -39.82 13.02
C LEU A 180 16.59 -39.92 13.69
N ASP A 181 16.47 -39.44 14.93
CA ASP A 181 15.20 -39.37 15.65
C ASP A 181 14.17 -38.49 14.92
N GLN A 182 14.60 -37.35 14.35
CA GLN A 182 13.75 -36.52 13.50
C GLN A 182 13.30 -37.26 12.23
N ILE A 183 14.20 -37.92 11.51
CA ILE A 183 13.86 -38.70 10.31
C ILE A 183 12.89 -39.84 10.64
N GLN A 184 13.10 -40.53 11.76
CA GLN A 184 12.24 -41.61 12.21
C GLN A 184 10.85 -41.10 12.64
N HIS A 185 10.78 -39.97 13.33
CA HIS A 185 9.49 -39.32 13.66
C HIS A 185 8.71 -38.90 12.41
N LEU A 186 9.39 -38.37 11.38
CA LEU A 186 8.78 -38.03 10.09
C LEU A 186 8.31 -39.27 9.33
N TYR A 187 9.04 -40.39 9.41
CA TYR A 187 8.63 -41.67 8.83
C TYR A 187 7.36 -42.22 9.50
N ASP A 188 7.30 -42.19 10.84
CA ASP A 188 6.15 -42.67 11.62
C ASP A 188 4.89 -41.82 11.43
N LEU A 189 5.03 -40.52 11.12
CA LEU A 189 3.92 -39.61 10.82
C LEU A 189 3.22 -39.92 9.48
N GLY A 190 3.90 -40.57 8.52
CA GLY A 190 3.32 -41.01 7.24
C GLY A 190 2.80 -39.89 6.31
N GLY A 191 3.03 -38.62 6.65
CA GLY A 191 2.55 -37.46 5.89
C GLY A 191 3.49 -37.06 4.74
N PRO A 192 2.96 -36.55 3.61
CA PRO A 192 3.79 -36.15 2.46
C PRO A 192 4.48 -34.78 2.62
N VAL A 193 4.19 -34.04 3.69
CA VAL A 193 4.67 -32.67 3.94
C VAL A 193 5.41 -32.63 5.27
N THR A 194 6.59 -32.01 5.30
CA THR A 194 7.50 -31.99 6.47
C THR A 194 7.66 -30.59 7.07
N GLY A 195 7.42 -29.54 6.29
CA GLY A 195 7.29 -28.15 6.74
C GLY A 195 5.84 -27.72 6.99
N VAL A 196 5.63 -26.41 7.14
CA VAL A 196 4.30 -25.78 7.27
C VAL A 196 3.59 -25.84 5.91
N GLU A 197 2.47 -26.58 5.82
CA GLU A 197 1.76 -26.76 4.54
C GLU A 197 1.13 -25.44 4.07
N THR A 198 1.17 -25.18 2.76
CA THR A 198 0.60 -23.97 2.14
C THR A 198 -0.90 -24.07 1.89
N GLY A 199 -1.44 -25.29 1.86
CA GLY A 199 -2.84 -25.57 1.55
C GLY A 199 -3.12 -25.81 0.08
N PHE A 200 -2.07 -25.98 -0.72
CA PHE A 200 -2.15 -26.30 -2.14
C PHE A 200 -1.35 -27.59 -2.38
N GLU A 201 -2.05 -28.73 -2.43
CA GLU A 201 -1.44 -30.07 -2.47
C GLU A 201 -0.33 -30.24 -3.52
N ASP A 202 -0.48 -29.62 -4.70
CA ASP A 202 0.51 -29.69 -5.77
C ASP A 202 1.76 -28.83 -5.49
N LEU A 203 1.60 -27.69 -4.79
CA LEU A 203 2.71 -26.88 -4.30
C LEU A 203 3.41 -27.56 -3.13
N ASP A 204 2.63 -28.07 -2.16
CA ASP A 204 3.15 -28.76 -0.98
C ASP A 204 3.88 -30.06 -1.33
N ARG A 205 3.47 -30.76 -2.39
CA ARG A 205 4.21 -31.91 -2.96
C ARG A 205 5.52 -31.51 -3.65
N LEU A 206 5.62 -30.29 -4.18
CA LEU A 206 6.82 -29.77 -4.84
C LEU A 206 7.81 -29.18 -3.83
N THR A 207 7.31 -28.49 -2.79
CA THR A 207 8.12 -27.79 -1.79
C THR A 207 8.39 -28.61 -0.53
N THR A 208 7.57 -29.63 -0.24
CA THR A 208 7.44 -30.29 1.08
C THR A 208 7.00 -29.33 2.20
N GLY A 209 6.30 -28.25 1.84
CA GLY A 209 5.85 -27.19 2.74
C GLY A 209 6.89 -26.08 2.92
N PHE A 210 6.59 -25.11 3.79
CA PHE A 210 7.53 -24.06 4.19
C PHE A 210 8.31 -24.50 5.42
N HIS A 211 9.61 -24.74 5.21
CA HIS A 211 10.51 -25.19 6.27
C HIS A 211 10.83 -24.08 7.25
N ARG A 212 11.13 -24.46 8.50
CA ARG A 212 11.54 -23.50 9.53
C ARG A 212 12.90 -22.91 9.19
N SER A 213 13.16 -21.72 9.72
CA SER A 213 14.37 -20.96 9.43
C SER A 213 14.55 -20.50 7.97
N ASP A 214 13.60 -20.78 7.05
CA ASP A 214 13.64 -20.34 5.66
C ASP A 214 13.00 -18.96 5.43
N LEU A 215 13.60 -18.22 4.49
CA LEU A 215 13.04 -17.01 3.88
C LEU A 215 12.43 -17.39 2.52
N ILE A 216 11.11 -17.30 2.44
CA ILE A 216 10.31 -17.54 1.24
C ILE A 216 9.92 -16.18 0.64
N ILE A 217 10.27 -15.98 -0.63
CA ILE A 217 9.88 -14.78 -1.38
C ILE A 217 8.71 -15.12 -2.29
N LEU A 218 7.57 -14.46 -2.10
CA LEU A 218 6.43 -14.54 -3.02
C LEU A 218 6.40 -13.29 -3.91
N ALA A 219 6.75 -13.45 -5.18
CA ALA A 219 6.94 -12.34 -6.09
C ALA A 219 5.93 -12.32 -7.25
N ALA A 220 5.34 -11.15 -7.50
CA ALA A 220 4.37 -10.94 -8.56
C ALA A 220 4.53 -9.55 -9.18
N ARG A 221 4.00 -9.35 -10.39
CA ARG A 221 3.85 -8.00 -10.94
C ARG A 221 2.71 -7.28 -10.18
N PRO A 222 2.87 -6.00 -9.80
CA PRO A 222 1.77 -5.19 -9.29
C PRO A 222 0.63 -5.19 -10.29
N ALA A 223 -0.60 -5.22 -9.79
CA ALA A 223 -1.80 -5.05 -10.59
C ALA A 223 -1.80 -5.87 -11.90
N MET A 224 -1.93 -7.20 -11.76
CA MET A 224 -2.35 -8.08 -12.87
C MET A 224 -3.80 -7.72 -13.33
N GLY A 225 -4.00 -6.51 -13.85
CA GLY A 225 -5.22 -6.11 -14.55
C GLY A 225 -5.48 -4.63 -14.85
N LYS A 226 -4.73 -3.66 -14.31
CA LYS A 226 -5.33 -2.36 -13.91
C LYS A 226 -4.84 -1.15 -14.67
N CYS A 227 -4.50 -1.33 -15.93
CA CYS A 227 -3.89 -0.27 -16.71
C CYS A 227 -4.95 0.60 -17.42
N LEU A 228 -4.70 1.90 -17.44
CA LEU A 228 -5.43 2.94 -18.17
C LEU A 228 -4.72 3.23 -19.48
N LYS A 229 -5.46 3.50 -20.57
CA LYS A 229 -4.86 3.97 -21.82
C LYS A 229 -4.13 5.31 -21.64
N TRP A 230 -3.03 5.51 -22.36
CA TRP A 230 -2.11 6.65 -22.25
C TRP A 230 -2.73 8.05 -22.21
N ASP A 231 -3.87 8.27 -22.87
CA ASP A 231 -4.61 9.54 -22.94
C ASP A 231 -5.71 9.68 -21.87
N SER A 232 -5.83 8.72 -20.94
CA SER A 232 -6.74 8.81 -19.80
C SER A 232 -6.36 9.98 -18.90
N LEU A 233 -7.30 10.91 -18.69
CA LEU A 233 -7.05 12.14 -17.93
C LEU A 233 -7.20 11.91 -16.42
N VAL A 234 -6.23 12.40 -15.66
CA VAL A 234 -6.20 12.45 -14.19
C VAL A 234 -6.18 13.92 -13.77
N VAL A 235 -6.93 14.25 -12.71
CA VAL A 235 -6.91 15.60 -12.11
C VAL A 235 -5.77 15.68 -11.10
N ASP A 236 -4.88 16.66 -11.29
CA ASP A 236 -3.91 17.04 -10.28
C ASP A 236 -4.61 17.75 -9.11
N PRO A 237 -4.57 17.21 -7.88
CA PRO A 237 -5.23 17.79 -6.72
C PRO A 237 -4.60 19.12 -6.24
N GLU A 238 -3.37 19.44 -6.64
CA GLU A 238 -2.66 20.65 -6.21
C GLU A 238 -2.83 21.81 -7.20
N SER A 239 -2.65 21.57 -8.51
CA SER A 239 -2.79 22.62 -9.53
C SER A 239 -4.19 22.72 -10.15
N GLY A 240 -5.02 21.68 -10.01
CA GLY A 240 -6.29 21.54 -10.73
C GLY A 240 -6.16 21.17 -12.22
N GLU A 241 -4.94 21.08 -12.78
CA GLU A 241 -4.73 20.70 -14.19
C GLU A 241 -5.22 19.27 -14.46
N ARG A 242 -5.72 19.03 -15.69
CA ARG A 242 -6.01 17.68 -16.20
C ARG A 242 -4.81 17.23 -17.01
N LEU A 243 -4.09 16.23 -16.50
CA LEU A 243 -2.92 15.63 -17.14
C LEU A 243 -3.30 14.26 -17.70
N THR A 244 -2.68 13.83 -18.81
CA THR A 244 -2.81 12.43 -19.21
C THR A 244 -2.07 11.53 -18.23
N ILE A 245 -2.50 10.27 -18.09
CA ILE A 245 -1.84 9.27 -17.24
C ILE A 245 -0.37 9.08 -17.64
N GLU A 246 -0.06 9.20 -18.94
CA GLU A 246 1.31 9.23 -19.43
C GLU A 246 2.08 10.46 -18.90
N GLU A 247 1.49 11.65 -18.90
CA GLU A 247 2.10 12.86 -18.31
C GLU A 247 2.27 12.74 -16.80
N CYS A 248 1.28 12.19 -16.07
CA CYS A 248 1.41 11.89 -14.64
C CYS A 248 2.62 10.99 -14.35
N VAL A 249 2.83 9.97 -15.18
CA VAL A 249 3.96 9.04 -15.07
C VAL A 249 5.29 9.69 -15.45
N LYS A 250 5.34 10.45 -16.55
CA LYS A 250 6.55 11.17 -17.01
C LYS A 250 6.98 12.27 -16.05
N ARG A 251 6.04 13.02 -15.48
CA ARG A 251 6.29 14.13 -14.55
C ARG A 251 6.42 13.69 -13.08
N ARG A 252 6.15 12.42 -12.78
CA ARG A 252 6.06 11.85 -11.41
C ARG A 252 5.14 12.67 -10.49
N LEU A 253 3.88 12.82 -10.90
CA LEU A 253 2.88 13.56 -10.12
C LEU A 253 2.75 12.95 -8.70
N PRO A 254 3.03 13.71 -7.62
CA PRO A 254 3.21 13.14 -6.27
C PRO A 254 1.92 12.72 -5.58
N ARG A 255 0.77 13.26 -6.01
CA ARG A 255 -0.53 13.06 -5.37
C ARG A 255 -1.64 12.94 -6.41
N VAL A 256 -2.68 12.18 -6.08
CA VAL A 256 -3.89 11.99 -6.90
C VAL A 256 -5.13 11.96 -6.04
N LEU A 257 -6.29 12.23 -6.64
CA LEU A 257 -7.57 12.02 -5.98
C LEU A 257 -7.90 10.53 -5.91
N ASN A 258 -8.45 10.10 -4.77
CA ASN A 258 -8.99 8.77 -4.56
C ASN A 258 -10.30 8.84 -3.77
N VAL A 259 -11.03 7.74 -3.73
CA VAL A 259 -12.27 7.59 -2.95
C VAL A 259 -11.97 6.83 -1.66
N SER A 260 -12.43 7.37 -0.53
CA SER A 260 -12.30 6.77 0.80
C SER A 260 -13.22 5.55 0.97
N ASN A 261 -13.02 4.77 2.03
CA ASN A 261 -13.91 3.65 2.34
C ASN A 261 -15.37 4.06 2.64
N ALA A 262 -15.61 5.34 2.96
CA ALA A 262 -16.95 5.91 3.14
C ALA A 262 -17.57 6.43 1.82
N GLY A 263 -16.84 6.37 0.70
CA GLY A 263 -17.25 6.94 -0.58
C GLY A 263 -16.98 8.44 -0.71
N GLU A 264 -16.20 9.03 0.19
CA GLU A 264 -15.83 10.47 0.18
C GLU A 264 -14.57 10.70 -0.66
N LEU A 265 -14.41 11.89 -1.22
CA LEU A 265 -13.20 12.24 -1.98
C LEU A 265 -12.07 12.71 -1.06
N GLN A 266 -10.89 12.12 -1.24
CA GLN A 266 -9.67 12.52 -0.53
C GLN A 266 -8.47 12.55 -1.50
N THR A 267 -7.30 12.96 -0.99
CA THR A 267 -6.06 13.05 -1.77
C THR A 267 -4.99 12.11 -1.21
N ALA A 268 -4.58 11.14 -2.01
CA ALA A 268 -3.57 10.14 -1.66
C ALA A 268 -2.22 10.40 -2.31
N SER A 269 -1.16 9.87 -1.70
CA SER A 269 0.21 9.96 -2.22
C SER A 269 0.48 8.86 -3.26
N VAL A 270 1.17 9.19 -4.35
CA VAL A 270 1.60 8.21 -5.36
C VAL A 270 2.99 7.68 -4.98
N SER A 271 3.10 6.37 -4.80
CA SER A 271 4.39 5.69 -4.54
C SER A 271 5.02 5.07 -5.79
N GLY A 272 4.28 4.98 -6.90
CA GLY A 272 4.78 4.35 -8.13
C GLY A 272 4.11 4.87 -9.40
N TRP A 273 4.91 5.11 -10.44
CA TRP A 273 4.46 5.60 -11.75
C TRP A 273 4.76 4.56 -12.83
N ILE A 274 3.72 3.90 -13.34
CA ILE A 274 3.85 2.67 -14.14
C ILE A 274 3.55 2.94 -15.61
N ASP A 275 4.55 2.74 -16.47
CA ASP A 275 4.35 2.43 -17.90
C ASP A 275 4.26 0.91 -17.99
N SER A 276 3.13 0.42 -18.49
CA SER A 276 2.75 -1.00 -18.54
C SER A 276 2.81 -1.54 -19.97
N GLY A 277 3.50 -0.84 -20.89
CA GLY A 277 3.67 -1.27 -22.28
C GLY A 277 2.38 -1.16 -23.09
N VAL A 278 2.26 -1.99 -24.13
CA VAL A 278 1.08 -2.06 -25.00
C VAL A 278 0.20 -3.23 -24.57
N LYS A 279 -1.10 -3.00 -24.40
CA LYS A 279 -2.10 -4.01 -24.02
C LYS A 279 -3.44 -3.77 -24.73
N PRO A 280 -4.25 -4.82 -24.93
CA PRO A 280 -5.62 -4.68 -25.44
C PRO A 280 -6.51 -3.92 -24.46
N CYS A 281 -7.20 -2.91 -24.99
CA CYS A 281 -8.07 -2.02 -24.23
C CYS A 281 -9.54 -2.12 -24.68
N PHE A 282 -10.41 -1.72 -23.77
CA PHE A 282 -11.84 -1.63 -23.94
C PHE A 282 -12.32 -0.25 -23.50
N ARG A 283 -13.17 0.39 -24.28
CA ARG A 283 -13.86 1.63 -23.94
C ARG A 283 -15.13 1.31 -23.18
N VAL A 284 -15.20 1.81 -21.95
CA VAL A 284 -16.42 1.75 -21.14
C VAL A 284 -17.11 3.10 -21.26
N THR A 285 -18.35 3.11 -21.74
CA THR A 285 -19.19 4.32 -21.81
C THR A 285 -20.34 4.18 -20.82
N THR A 286 -20.57 5.21 -20.01
CA THR A 286 -21.67 5.25 -19.04
C THR A 286 -22.89 6.02 -19.55
N ARG A 287 -24.02 5.90 -18.84
CA ARG A 287 -25.31 6.53 -19.17
C ARG A 287 -25.26 8.06 -19.08
N THR A 288 -24.46 8.61 -18.16
CA THR A 288 -24.15 10.05 -18.18
C THR A 288 -23.15 10.46 -19.26
N GLY A 289 -22.64 9.53 -20.08
CA GLY A 289 -21.72 9.82 -21.19
C GLY A 289 -20.24 9.89 -20.82
N ARG A 290 -19.86 9.53 -19.58
CA ARG A 290 -18.45 9.38 -19.20
C ARG A 290 -17.82 8.22 -19.98
N LYS A 291 -16.53 8.36 -20.32
CA LYS A 291 -15.80 7.37 -21.13
C LYS A 291 -14.39 7.17 -20.59
N VAL A 292 -14.03 5.93 -20.29
CA VAL A 292 -12.66 5.51 -19.96
C VAL A 292 -12.22 4.38 -20.89
N GLU A 293 -10.93 4.29 -21.17
CA GLU A 293 -10.35 3.21 -21.97
C GLU A 293 -9.31 2.46 -21.12
N VAL A 294 -9.60 1.19 -20.83
CA VAL A 294 -8.91 0.37 -19.82
C VAL A 294 -8.63 -1.04 -20.31
N THR A 295 -7.69 -1.74 -19.67
CA THR A 295 -7.52 -3.20 -19.86
C THR A 295 -8.73 -3.99 -19.34
N GLY A 296 -9.06 -5.13 -19.95
CA GLY A 296 -10.26 -5.94 -19.61
C GLY A 296 -10.33 -6.50 -18.18
N HIS A 297 -9.23 -6.40 -17.44
CA HIS A 297 -9.09 -6.82 -16.03
C HIS A 297 -9.12 -5.62 -15.06
N HIS A 298 -9.47 -4.42 -15.54
CA HIS A 298 -9.47 -3.20 -14.73
C HIS A 298 -10.70 -3.17 -13.81
N PRO A 299 -10.54 -3.04 -12.48
CA PRO A 299 -11.65 -3.08 -11.54
C PRO A 299 -12.36 -1.74 -11.44
N PHE A 300 -13.69 -1.75 -11.57
CA PHE A 300 -14.58 -0.62 -11.33
C PHE A 300 -15.30 -0.82 -9.99
N LEU A 301 -15.48 0.24 -9.22
CA LEU A 301 -16.32 0.20 -8.03
C LEU A 301 -17.79 0.16 -8.45
N THR A 302 -18.57 -0.80 -7.98
CA THR A 302 -20.04 -0.90 -8.16
C THR A 302 -20.76 -0.81 -6.81
N ALA A 303 -22.10 -0.70 -6.83
CA ALA A 303 -22.92 -0.70 -5.61
C ALA A 303 -22.81 -2.02 -4.81
N GLU A 304 -22.48 -3.12 -5.49
CA GLU A 304 -22.04 -4.36 -4.85
C GLU A 304 -20.58 -4.25 -4.40
N GLY A 305 -19.69 -3.75 -5.27
CA GLY A 305 -18.28 -3.40 -4.97
C GLY A 305 -17.33 -3.54 -6.17
N TRP A 306 -16.04 -3.77 -5.92
CA TRP A 306 -14.96 -3.74 -6.93
C TRP A 306 -14.97 -4.93 -7.93
N LYS A 307 -15.59 -4.78 -9.11
CA LYS A 307 -15.68 -5.82 -10.16
C LYS A 307 -14.77 -5.50 -11.37
N PRO A 308 -14.05 -6.48 -11.95
CA PRO A 308 -13.26 -6.27 -13.16
C PRO A 308 -14.15 -6.03 -14.38
N LEU A 309 -13.62 -5.38 -15.42
CA LEU A 309 -14.43 -5.06 -16.62
C LEU A 309 -15.03 -6.28 -17.31
N HIS A 310 -14.32 -7.41 -17.37
CA HIS A 310 -14.85 -8.63 -18.01
C HIS A 310 -16.06 -9.24 -17.27
N ASP A 311 -16.25 -8.94 -15.97
CA ASP A 311 -17.43 -9.34 -15.19
C ASP A 311 -18.60 -8.34 -15.31
N LEU A 312 -18.39 -7.20 -15.98
CA LEU A 312 -19.38 -6.13 -16.11
C LEU A 312 -20.04 -6.18 -17.49
N GLY A 313 -21.36 -6.39 -17.49
CA GLY A 313 -22.19 -6.24 -18.69
C GLY A 313 -22.74 -4.82 -18.85
N ILE A 314 -23.28 -4.53 -20.03
CA ILE A 314 -24.17 -3.38 -20.25
C ILE A 314 -25.35 -3.48 -19.26
N GLY A 315 -25.69 -2.37 -18.60
CA GLY A 315 -26.64 -2.30 -17.48
C GLY A 315 -25.99 -2.35 -16.08
N SER A 316 -24.71 -2.69 -15.96
CA SER A 316 -24.01 -2.68 -14.66
C SER A 316 -23.74 -1.26 -14.19
N ARG A 317 -23.96 -0.95 -12.90
CA ARG A 317 -23.72 0.39 -12.34
C ARG A 317 -22.37 0.52 -11.63
N ILE A 318 -21.57 1.49 -12.05
CA ILE A 318 -20.25 1.83 -11.52
C ILE A 318 -20.25 3.19 -10.79
N ALA A 319 -19.32 3.40 -9.86
CA ALA A 319 -19.12 4.67 -9.18
C ALA A 319 -18.41 5.65 -10.10
N VAL A 320 -19.02 6.82 -10.25
CA VAL A 320 -18.42 8.02 -10.84
C VAL A 320 -18.54 9.16 -9.83
N PRO A 321 -17.63 10.14 -9.78
CA PRO A 321 -17.75 11.26 -8.86
C PRO A 321 -18.93 12.14 -9.28
N ARG A 322 -19.78 12.44 -8.30
CA ARG A 322 -20.90 13.39 -8.37
C ARG A 322 -20.39 14.83 -8.34
N SER A 323 -19.30 15.04 -7.59
CA SER A 323 -18.59 16.31 -7.41
C SER A 323 -17.10 16.07 -7.51
N LEU A 324 -16.31 16.98 -8.08
CA LEU A 324 -14.84 16.98 -8.00
C LEU A 324 -14.36 18.39 -7.65
N PRO A 325 -14.45 18.83 -6.38
CA PRO A 325 -14.30 20.24 -6.00
C PRO A 325 -12.84 20.75 -6.02
N VAL A 326 -12.03 20.30 -6.98
CA VAL A 326 -10.65 20.71 -7.21
C VAL A 326 -10.60 21.83 -8.25
N PHE A 327 -10.10 22.97 -7.81
CA PHE A 327 -9.86 24.17 -8.63
C PHE A 327 -8.42 24.62 -8.37
N GLY A 328 -7.79 25.23 -9.37
CA GLY A 328 -6.47 25.82 -9.16
C GLY A 328 -6.56 27.21 -8.52
N GLY A 329 -5.42 27.91 -8.47
CA GLY A 329 -5.30 29.25 -7.90
C GLY A 329 -4.99 30.36 -8.93
N ASP A 330 -4.96 30.05 -10.23
CA ASP A 330 -4.56 31.00 -11.26
C ASP A 330 -5.68 32.03 -11.53
N GLU A 331 -5.41 33.28 -11.14
CA GLU A 331 -6.21 34.48 -11.46
C GLU A 331 -5.34 35.53 -12.19
N SER A 332 -4.27 35.11 -12.87
CA SER A 332 -3.30 36.01 -13.52
C SER A 332 -3.84 36.72 -14.78
N LEU A 333 -4.81 36.09 -15.45
CA LEU A 333 -5.50 36.69 -16.60
C LEU A 333 -6.54 37.73 -16.13
N PRO A 334 -6.65 38.91 -16.77
CA PRO A 334 -7.77 39.81 -16.51
C PRO A 334 -9.12 39.15 -16.80
N MET A 335 -10.14 39.42 -15.98
CA MET A 335 -11.48 38.82 -16.14
C MET A 335 -12.10 39.08 -17.53
N ASP A 336 -11.85 40.24 -18.14
CA ASP A 336 -12.26 40.50 -19.52
C ASP A 336 -11.68 39.44 -20.49
N ARG A 337 -10.42 39.02 -20.34
CA ARG A 337 -9.79 37.99 -21.17
C ARG A 337 -10.40 36.60 -20.96
N VAL A 338 -10.87 36.29 -19.74
CA VAL A 338 -11.62 35.06 -19.43
C VAL A 338 -12.93 35.04 -20.21
N ARG A 339 -13.68 36.15 -20.21
CA ARG A 339 -14.92 36.28 -20.99
C ARG A 339 -14.64 36.19 -22.49
N LEU A 340 -13.63 36.90 -22.99
CA LEU A 340 -13.21 36.80 -24.40
C LEU A 340 -12.90 35.36 -24.80
N LEU A 341 -12.16 34.62 -23.97
CA LEU A 341 -11.87 33.21 -24.22
C LEU A 341 -13.16 32.38 -24.34
N ALA A 342 -14.13 32.60 -23.44
CA ALA A 342 -15.42 31.91 -23.49
C ALA A 342 -16.21 32.26 -24.76
N TYR A 343 -16.24 33.53 -25.20
CA TYR A 343 -16.88 33.92 -26.46
C TYR A 343 -16.23 33.24 -27.69
N PHE A 344 -14.89 33.18 -27.75
CA PHE A 344 -14.18 32.50 -28.85
C PHE A 344 -14.37 30.97 -28.87
N VAL A 345 -14.58 30.34 -27.70
CA VAL A 345 -14.90 28.91 -27.58
C VAL A 345 -16.39 28.64 -27.86
N ALA A 346 -17.29 29.60 -27.61
CA ALA A 346 -18.74 29.41 -27.71
C ALA A 346 -19.32 29.58 -29.11
N GLU A 347 -18.96 30.67 -29.80
CA GLU A 347 -19.58 31.07 -31.08
C GLU A 347 -18.64 30.80 -32.28
N GLY A 348 -17.51 30.13 -32.05
CA GLY A 348 -16.54 29.71 -33.07
C GLY A 348 -15.68 30.87 -33.62
N GLY A 349 -14.35 30.76 -33.50
CA GLY A 349 -13.43 31.80 -33.98
C GLY A 349 -11.96 31.37 -34.05
N LEU A 350 -11.69 30.07 -34.15
CA LEU A 350 -10.33 29.51 -34.04
C LEU A 350 -9.56 29.46 -35.37
N THR A 351 -10.25 29.70 -36.48
CA THR A 351 -9.71 29.79 -37.85
C THR A 351 -9.90 31.17 -38.50
N ARG A 352 -10.76 32.01 -37.93
CA ARG A 352 -10.95 33.44 -38.24
C ARG A 352 -11.15 34.20 -36.93
N PRO A 353 -10.46 35.32 -36.66
CA PRO A 353 -10.51 36.00 -35.37
C PRO A 353 -11.77 36.86 -35.16
N CYS A 354 -12.95 36.40 -35.56
CA CYS A 354 -14.21 37.02 -35.13
C CYS A 354 -15.26 35.93 -34.84
N PRO A 355 -15.97 35.99 -33.70
CA PRO A 355 -17.05 35.05 -33.41
C PRO A 355 -18.21 35.18 -34.42
N GLU A 356 -18.66 34.05 -35.00
CA GLU A 356 -19.80 34.03 -35.93
C GLU A 356 -21.12 33.83 -35.17
N TRP A 357 -21.61 34.91 -34.53
CA TRP A 357 -22.79 34.90 -33.65
C TRP A 357 -24.04 34.29 -34.31
N ALA A 358 -24.41 33.07 -33.90
CA ALA A 358 -25.56 32.36 -34.46
C ALA A 358 -26.91 32.93 -33.97
N LYS A 359 -26.91 33.54 -32.78
CA LYS A 359 -28.06 34.25 -32.18
C LYS A 359 -27.57 35.52 -31.47
N PRO A 360 -27.68 36.71 -32.09
CA PRO A 360 -27.13 37.93 -31.51
C PRO A 360 -27.96 38.42 -30.29
N ASP A 361 -27.40 38.28 -29.09
CA ASP A 361 -27.88 38.93 -27.87
C ASP A 361 -27.18 40.30 -27.72
N PRO A 362 -27.90 41.43 -27.71
CA PRO A 362 -27.31 42.76 -27.61
C PRO A 362 -26.39 42.95 -26.39
N ALA A 363 -26.71 42.34 -25.25
CA ALA A 363 -25.94 42.50 -24.01
C ALA A 363 -24.65 41.68 -24.01
N LEU A 364 -24.65 40.49 -24.63
CA LEU A 364 -23.42 39.71 -24.83
C LEU A 364 -22.49 40.39 -25.84
N ILE A 365 -23.06 40.95 -26.91
CA ILE A 365 -22.31 41.72 -27.91
C ILE A 365 -21.72 43.00 -27.30
N GLU A 366 -22.44 43.69 -26.41
CA GLU A 366 -21.94 44.88 -25.70
C GLU A 366 -20.82 44.53 -24.70
N ASP A 367 -20.97 43.46 -23.92
CA ASP A 367 -19.91 42.97 -23.03
C ASP A 367 -18.65 42.55 -23.81
N PHE A 368 -18.80 41.79 -24.90
CA PHE A 368 -17.69 41.44 -25.79
C PHE A 368 -17.00 42.67 -26.40
N LYS A 369 -17.77 43.66 -26.89
CA LYS A 369 -17.23 44.95 -27.37
C LYS A 369 -16.40 45.64 -26.29
N ALA A 370 -16.96 45.77 -25.09
CA ALA A 370 -16.29 46.43 -23.98
C ALA A 370 -15.02 45.67 -23.53
N ALA A 371 -15.06 44.34 -23.53
CA ALA A 371 -13.92 43.50 -23.19
C ALA A 371 -12.79 43.60 -24.24
N ILE A 372 -13.09 43.54 -25.55
CA ILE A 372 -12.08 43.75 -26.60
C ILE A 372 -11.48 45.15 -26.49
N SER A 373 -12.29 46.21 -26.43
CA SER A 373 -11.76 47.59 -26.41
C SER A 373 -10.91 47.91 -25.18
N ARG A 374 -11.10 47.21 -24.05
CA ARG A 374 -10.23 47.33 -22.86
C ARG A 374 -8.95 46.54 -22.97
N GLN A 375 -8.99 45.33 -23.54
CA GLN A 375 -7.86 44.40 -23.56
C GLN A 375 -6.96 44.56 -24.80
N PHE A 376 -7.50 45.09 -25.89
CA PHE A 376 -6.86 45.29 -27.19
C PHE A 376 -7.28 46.64 -27.82
N PRO A 377 -6.92 47.79 -27.21
CA PRO A 377 -7.30 49.12 -27.69
C PRO A 377 -6.79 49.44 -29.11
N GLU A 378 -5.78 48.74 -29.60
CA GLU A 378 -5.23 48.83 -30.95
C GLU A 378 -6.06 48.11 -32.03
N VAL A 379 -7.11 47.37 -31.64
CA VAL A 379 -7.93 46.54 -32.53
C VAL A 379 -9.25 47.23 -32.87
N VAL A 380 -9.49 47.45 -34.16
CA VAL A 380 -10.74 48.04 -34.67
C VAL A 380 -11.70 46.93 -35.10
N VAL A 381 -12.77 46.73 -34.34
CA VAL A 381 -13.84 45.79 -34.72
C VAL A 381 -14.93 46.53 -35.49
N ARG A 382 -15.18 46.13 -36.74
CA ARG A 382 -16.35 46.55 -37.51
C ARG A 382 -17.53 45.65 -37.19
N TRP A 383 -18.72 46.24 -37.22
CA TRP A 383 -19.98 45.59 -36.87
C TRP A 383 -20.95 45.69 -38.05
N GLY A 384 -21.38 44.54 -38.55
CA GLY A 384 -22.42 44.44 -39.56
C GLY A 384 -23.82 44.58 -38.95
N ILE A 385 -24.81 44.75 -39.83
CA ILE A 385 -26.19 45.06 -39.46
C ILE A 385 -26.90 43.84 -38.83
N ARG A 386 -26.32 42.62 -38.95
CA ARG A 386 -26.94 41.38 -38.45
C ARG A 386 -26.27 40.83 -37.18
N GLY A 387 -25.33 41.56 -36.59
CA GLY A 387 -24.53 41.10 -35.44
C GLY A 387 -23.22 40.40 -35.83
N ASP A 388 -22.98 40.26 -37.13
CA ASP A 388 -21.71 39.88 -37.72
C ASP A 388 -20.59 40.87 -37.35
N CYS A 389 -19.39 40.37 -37.04
CA CYS A 389 -18.23 41.18 -36.72
C CYS A 389 -17.06 40.91 -37.67
N GLU A 390 -16.24 41.93 -37.92
CA GLU A 390 -14.97 41.80 -38.62
C GLU A 390 -13.90 42.51 -37.78
N ILE A 391 -12.89 41.76 -37.30
CA ILE A 391 -11.68 42.38 -36.73
C ILE A 391 -10.84 42.93 -37.88
N VAL A 392 -10.79 44.25 -37.99
CA VAL A 392 -10.02 44.97 -39.02
C VAL A 392 -8.69 45.40 -38.44
N GLY A 393 -7.72 44.48 -38.43
CA GLY A 393 -6.34 44.77 -38.10
C GLY A 393 -5.72 45.72 -39.14
N TYR A 394 -5.32 46.92 -38.71
CA TYR A 394 -4.74 47.92 -39.60
C TYR A 394 -3.25 47.63 -39.86
N ARG A 395 -2.93 46.66 -40.73
CA ARG A 395 -1.59 46.53 -41.33
C ARG A 395 -1.57 45.74 -42.63
N ARG A 396 -0.62 46.08 -43.51
CA ARG A 396 -0.47 45.49 -44.86
C ARG A 396 0.33 44.19 -44.87
N GLU A 397 1.13 43.96 -43.83
CA GLU A 397 1.86 42.74 -43.51
C GLU A 397 1.91 42.60 -41.97
N GLY A 398 1.62 41.40 -41.45
CA GLY A 398 1.61 41.11 -40.00
C GLY A 398 0.28 40.56 -39.47
N GLU A 399 0.35 39.83 -38.36
CA GLU A 399 -0.79 39.29 -37.60
C GLU A 399 -1.36 40.33 -36.62
N ASP A 400 -2.66 40.26 -36.34
CA ASP A 400 -3.32 41.13 -35.36
C ASP A 400 -3.12 40.63 -33.90
N ALA A 401 -3.30 41.55 -32.94
CA ALA A 401 -3.01 41.28 -31.53
C ALA A 401 -3.94 40.23 -30.89
N VAL A 402 -5.17 40.07 -31.38
CA VAL A 402 -6.12 39.06 -30.90
C VAL A 402 -5.70 37.67 -31.42
N THR A 403 -5.37 37.54 -32.71
CA THR A 403 -4.88 36.26 -33.25
C THR A 403 -3.53 35.86 -32.64
N ALA A 404 -2.62 36.82 -32.41
CA ALA A 404 -1.36 36.58 -31.71
C ALA A 404 -1.58 36.08 -30.27
N TRP A 405 -2.52 36.67 -29.53
CA TRP A 405 -2.89 36.22 -28.18
C TRP A 405 -3.58 34.84 -28.19
N LEU A 406 -4.47 34.57 -29.14
CA LEU A 406 -5.08 33.25 -29.33
C LEU A 406 -4.02 32.19 -29.69
N ARG A 407 -2.95 32.57 -30.40
CA ARG A 407 -1.81 31.68 -30.68
C ARG A 407 -0.99 31.40 -29.42
N GLU A 408 -0.71 32.42 -28.61
CA GLU A 408 -0.01 32.29 -27.33
C GLU A 408 -0.74 31.32 -26.38
N ILE A 409 -2.07 31.36 -26.34
CA ILE A 409 -2.91 30.43 -25.56
C ILE A 409 -3.06 29.04 -26.22
N GLY A 410 -2.60 28.85 -27.45
CA GLY A 410 -2.65 27.57 -28.17
C GLY A 410 -4.03 27.24 -28.76
N LEU A 411 -4.81 28.26 -29.11
CA LEU A 411 -6.16 28.15 -29.68
C LEU A 411 -6.23 28.28 -31.21
N THR A 412 -5.25 28.89 -31.86
CA THR A 412 -5.27 29.11 -33.33
C THR A 412 -5.13 27.81 -34.13
N GLY A 413 -5.93 27.66 -35.19
CA GLY A 413 -5.80 26.60 -36.18
C GLY A 413 -6.56 25.31 -35.88
N LYS A 414 -7.35 25.26 -34.79
CA LYS A 414 -8.24 24.14 -34.51
C LYS A 414 -9.51 24.24 -35.35
N CYS A 415 -9.85 23.16 -36.07
CA CYS A 415 -11.16 23.01 -36.72
C CYS A 415 -12.24 22.66 -35.69
N ALA A 416 -13.52 22.86 -36.03
CA ALA A 416 -14.68 22.59 -35.16
C ALA A 416 -14.74 21.16 -34.58
N GLU A 417 -14.07 20.20 -35.23
CA GLU A 417 -13.97 18.80 -34.79
C GLU A 417 -12.95 18.58 -33.64
N GLY A 418 -12.01 19.51 -33.45
CA GLY A 418 -10.90 19.43 -32.49
C GLY A 418 -10.98 20.46 -31.34
N GLU A 419 -12.12 21.12 -31.16
CA GLU A 419 -12.31 22.11 -30.10
C GLU A 419 -12.28 21.45 -28.70
N SER A 420 -11.63 22.11 -27.75
CA SER A 420 -11.47 21.68 -26.36
C SER A 420 -11.15 22.90 -25.51
N PHE A 421 -11.34 22.83 -24.19
CA PHE A 421 -10.87 23.88 -23.29
C PHE A 421 -9.32 23.98 -23.36
N PRO A 422 -8.75 25.19 -23.43
CA PRO A 422 -7.30 25.39 -23.26
C PRO A 422 -6.82 24.89 -21.90
N ARG A 423 -5.58 24.38 -21.83
CA ARG A 423 -5.03 23.80 -20.58
C ARG A 423 -5.03 24.78 -19.40
N CYS A 424 -4.87 26.08 -19.64
CA CYS A 424 -4.92 27.11 -18.60
C CYS A 424 -6.26 27.17 -17.86
N VAL A 425 -7.39 26.87 -18.52
CA VAL A 425 -8.74 26.89 -17.92
C VAL A 425 -8.84 25.97 -16.69
N TRP A 426 -8.11 24.86 -16.69
CA TRP A 426 -8.13 23.88 -15.59
C TRP A 426 -7.37 24.33 -14.34
N ARG A 427 -6.44 25.29 -14.47
CA ARG A 427 -5.65 25.85 -13.35
C ARG A 427 -6.32 27.06 -12.70
N TRP A 428 -7.44 27.51 -13.24
CA TRP A 428 -8.16 28.68 -12.73
C TRP A 428 -8.89 28.43 -11.41
N SER A 429 -9.13 29.51 -10.67
CA SER A 429 -9.96 29.49 -9.47
C SER A 429 -11.43 29.16 -9.78
N ARG A 430 -12.18 28.72 -8.76
CA ARG A 430 -13.63 28.44 -8.85
C ARG A 430 -14.40 29.62 -9.44
N ARG A 431 -14.04 30.86 -9.09
CA ARG A 431 -14.62 32.11 -9.60
C ARG A 431 -14.38 32.29 -11.10
N TYR A 432 -13.16 32.05 -11.55
CA TYR A 432 -12.76 32.24 -12.95
C TYR A 432 -13.39 31.18 -13.86
N LEU A 433 -13.38 29.91 -13.44
CA LEU A 433 -14.06 28.84 -14.17
C LEU A 433 -15.59 29.04 -14.21
N ALA A 434 -16.20 29.55 -13.14
CA ALA A 434 -17.63 29.87 -13.11
C ALA A 434 -17.98 30.97 -14.13
N GLU A 435 -17.22 32.07 -14.18
CA GLU A 435 -17.46 33.15 -15.14
C GLU A 435 -17.27 32.69 -16.59
N PHE A 436 -16.26 31.86 -16.85
CA PHE A 436 -16.03 31.23 -18.16
C PHE A 436 -17.23 30.38 -18.61
N LEU A 437 -17.72 29.48 -17.74
CA LEU A 437 -18.91 28.68 -18.01
C LEU A 437 -20.17 29.56 -18.16
N ARG A 438 -20.31 30.61 -17.36
CA ARG A 438 -21.45 31.55 -17.44
C ARG A 438 -21.56 32.18 -18.81
N VAL A 439 -20.46 32.67 -19.37
CA VAL A 439 -20.43 33.23 -20.73
C VAL A 439 -20.69 32.14 -21.78
N LEU A 440 -20.02 30.99 -21.67
CA LEU A 440 -20.15 29.86 -22.61
C LEU A 440 -21.60 29.37 -22.75
N PHE A 441 -22.29 29.15 -21.64
CA PHE A 441 -23.72 28.79 -21.62
C PHE A 441 -24.62 29.96 -22.01
N SER A 442 -24.28 31.20 -21.68
CA SER A 442 -25.06 32.36 -22.11
C SER A 442 -25.06 32.54 -23.62
N CYS A 443 -24.01 32.07 -24.30
CA CYS A 443 -23.94 31.94 -25.76
C CYS A 443 -24.70 30.68 -26.24
N GLY A 444 -24.08 29.50 -26.17
CA GLY A 444 -24.60 28.24 -26.76
C GLY A 444 -25.59 27.43 -25.92
N GLY A 445 -25.79 27.77 -24.65
CA GLY A 445 -26.68 27.05 -23.73
C GLY A 445 -28.16 27.40 -23.89
N THR A 446 -29.03 26.49 -23.49
CA THR A 446 -30.49 26.61 -23.51
C THR A 446 -31.07 26.11 -22.19
N ILE A 447 -32.21 26.65 -21.76
CA ILE A 447 -32.94 26.17 -20.60
C ILE A 447 -34.44 26.11 -20.92
N TYR A 448 -35.06 24.99 -20.58
CA TYR A 448 -36.42 24.63 -20.98
C TYR A 448 -37.05 23.68 -19.96
N ARG A 449 -38.32 23.29 -20.15
CA ARG A 449 -38.97 22.24 -19.34
C ARG A 449 -39.17 20.97 -20.14
N SER A 450 -39.03 19.83 -19.46
CA SER A 450 -39.62 18.57 -19.89
C SER A 450 -40.56 18.09 -18.78
N GLY A 451 -41.86 18.04 -19.09
CA GLY A 451 -42.90 17.92 -18.06
C GLY A 451 -42.82 19.06 -17.03
N ASN A 452 -42.86 18.73 -15.75
CA ASN A 452 -42.73 19.73 -14.68
C ASN A 452 -41.27 20.07 -14.30
N ARG A 453 -40.26 19.39 -14.85
CA ARG A 453 -38.85 19.57 -14.47
C ARG A 453 -38.12 20.56 -15.39
N PRO A 454 -37.36 21.54 -14.86
CA PRO A 454 -36.47 22.37 -15.66
C PRO A 454 -35.24 21.56 -16.10
N ARG A 455 -34.67 21.91 -17.25
CA ARG A 455 -33.47 21.30 -17.83
C ARG A 455 -32.60 22.36 -18.49
N ILE A 456 -31.29 22.23 -18.40
CA ILE A 456 -30.31 23.11 -19.07
C ILE A 456 -29.50 22.28 -20.06
N GLY A 457 -29.56 22.58 -21.36
CA GLY A 457 -28.82 21.87 -22.41
C GLY A 457 -27.83 22.78 -23.14
N PHE A 458 -26.58 22.34 -23.28
CA PHE A 458 -25.53 22.96 -24.09
C PHE A 458 -25.23 22.08 -25.31
N SER A 459 -25.00 22.70 -26.47
CA SER A 459 -24.65 22.00 -27.71
C SER A 459 -23.23 22.36 -28.14
N ALA A 460 -22.41 21.35 -28.45
CA ALA A 460 -21.01 21.48 -28.82
C ALA A 460 -20.73 20.85 -30.20
N GLY A 461 -19.83 21.44 -30.99
CA GLY A 461 -19.40 20.90 -32.29
C GLY A 461 -18.50 19.66 -32.14
N SER A 462 -17.64 19.63 -31.13
CA SER A 462 -16.70 18.52 -30.88
C SER A 462 -17.08 17.66 -29.67
N GLU A 463 -16.57 16.43 -29.63
CA GLU A 463 -16.66 15.58 -28.44
C GLU A 463 -15.78 16.11 -27.30
N GLY A 464 -14.62 16.70 -27.63
CA GLY A 464 -13.68 17.25 -26.67
C GLY A 464 -14.29 18.37 -25.83
N LEU A 465 -14.87 19.36 -26.49
CA LEU A 465 -15.56 20.49 -25.85
C LEU A 465 -16.73 20.00 -24.99
N ALA A 466 -17.49 19.01 -25.47
CA ALA A 466 -18.61 18.45 -24.71
C ALA A 466 -18.14 17.71 -23.44
N ARG A 467 -17.08 16.88 -23.53
CA ARG A 467 -16.45 16.23 -22.37
C ARG A 467 -15.84 17.24 -21.38
N ASP A 468 -15.28 18.34 -21.89
CA ASP A 468 -14.70 19.40 -21.06
C ASP A 468 -15.79 20.18 -20.31
N VAL A 469 -16.88 20.57 -20.98
CA VAL A 469 -18.06 21.16 -20.31
C VAL A 469 -18.62 20.21 -19.26
N HIS A 470 -18.79 18.92 -19.59
CA HIS A 470 -19.27 17.89 -18.66
C HIS A 470 -18.39 17.78 -17.41
N HIS A 471 -17.07 17.64 -17.56
CA HIS A 471 -16.14 17.55 -16.43
C HIS A 471 -16.07 18.87 -15.64
N ALA A 472 -16.16 20.03 -16.30
CA ALA A 472 -16.20 21.31 -15.61
C ALA A 472 -17.45 21.45 -14.72
N LEU A 473 -18.62 21.00 -15.19
CA LEU A 473 -19.84 20.92 -14.37
C LEU A 473 -19.68 19.99 -13.16
N VAL A 474 -19.01 18.84 -13.32
CA VAL A 474 -18.69 17.92 -12.21
C VAL A 474 -17.84 18.61 -11.14
N ARG A 475 -16.96 19.57 -11.48
CA ARG A 475 -16.21 20.32 -10.46
C ARG A 475 -17.08 21.19 -9.55
N PHE A 476 -18.19 21.70 -10.07
CA PHE A 476 -19.22 22.40 -9.29
C PHE A 476 -20.22 21.44 -8.62
N GLY A 477 -20.05 20.12 -8.73
CA GLY A 477 -21.05 19.15 -8.26
C GLY A 477 -22.36 19.20 -9.05
N ILE A 478 -22.31 19.63 -10.31
CA ILE A 478 -23.47 19.71 -11.21
C ILE A 478 -23.49 18.47 -12.08
N VAL A 479 -24.39 17.53 -11.77
CA VAL A 479 -24.56 16.31 -12.56
C VAL A 479 -25.23 16.66 -13.90
N SER A 480 -24.64 16.18 -14.99
CA SER A 480 -25.16 16.29 -16.35
C SER A 480 -25.01 14.97 -17.11
N GLU A 481 -25.69 14.86 -18.25
CA GLU A 481 -25.66 13.74 -19.18
C GLU A 481 -25.08 14.21 -20.53
N LEU A 482 -24.16 13.45 -21.11
CA LEU A 482 -23.46 13.74 -22.37
C LEU A 482 -23.80 12.68 -23.43
N TRP A 483 -24.28 13.10 -24.61
CA TRP A 483 -24.48 12.20 -25.75
C TRP A 483 -24.26 12.88 -27.11
N ARG A 484 -24.20 12.09 -28.17
CA ARG A 484 -24.15 12.56 -29.56
C ARG A 484 -25.57 12.66 -30.11
N GLU A 485 -26.05 13.87 -30.39
CA GLU A 485 -27.41 14.09 -30.91
C GLU A 485 -27.48 13.85 -32.43
N LYS A 486 -26.43 14.24 -33.15
CA LYS A 486 -26.24 14.00 -34.60
C LYS A 486 -24.75 14.04 -34.93
N GLU A 487 -24.39 13.70 -36.16
CA GLU A 487 -23.02 13.85 -36.64
C GLU A 487 -22.56 15.32 -36.52
N GLY A 488 -21.35 15.54 -35.98
CA GLY A 488 -20.84 16.89 -35.68
C GLY A 488 -21.59 17.67 -34.60
N CYS A 489 -22.39 17.02 -33.74
CA CYS A 489 -23.11 17.71 -32.66
C CYS A 489 -23.30 16.85 -31.41
N TRP A 490 -22.69 17.30 -30.32
CA TRP A 490 -22.75 16.71 -29.00
C TRP A 490 -23.60 17.57 -28.07
N ARG A 491 -24.26 16.95 -27.10
CA ARG A 491 -25.14 17.62 -26.16
C ARG A 491 -24.76 17.26 -24.74
N VAL A 492 -24.62 18.27 -23.89
CA VAL A 492 -24.48 18.15 -22.43
C VAL A 492 -25.74 18.71 -21.80
N GLU A 493 -26.43 17.93 -20.97
CA GLU A 493 -27.70 18.34 -20.37
C GLU A 493 -27.74 18.12 -18.85
N ILE A 494 -28.06 19.18 -18.12
CA ILE A 494 -28.35 19.17 -16.69
C ILE A 494 -29.84 18.84 -16.53
N THR A 495 -30.13 17.64 -16.04
CA THR A 495 -31.50 17.07 -16.00
C THR A 495 -32.11 17.05 -14.59
N ALA A 496 -31.28 17.07 -13.56
CA ALA A 496 -31.69 16.99 -12.15
C ALA A 496 -32.05 18.38 -11.60
N PRO A 497 -33.20 18.56 -10.89
CA PRO A 497 -33.63 19.87 -10.42
C PRO A 497 -32.65 20.57 -9.45
N ASP A 498 -31.97 19.81 -8.60
CA ASP A 498 -30.94 20.30 -7.68
C ASP A 498 -29.69 20.78 -8.44
N ALA A 499 -29.28 20.05 -9.48
CA ALA A 499 -28.17 20.43 -10.35
C ALA A 499 -28.50 21.70 -11.17
N VAL A 500 -29.75 21.87 -11.62
CA VAL A 500 -30.23 23.11 -12.25
C VAL A 500 -30.21 24.29 -11.27
N LEU A 501 -30.66 24.10 -10.03
CA LEU A 501 -30.61 25.14 -8.99
C LEU A 501 -29.15 25.50 -8.64
N ARG A 502 -28.26 24.51 -8.51
CA ARG A 502 -26.82 24.73 -8.27
C ARG A 502 -26.16 25.49 -9.41
N TYR A 503 -26.47 25.13 -10.67
CA TYR A 503 -26.06 25.92 -11.83
C TYR A 503 -26.53 27.37 -11.74
N GLN A 504 -27.80 27.62 -11.44
CA GLN A 504 -28.33 28.99 -11.34
C GLN A 504 -27.69 29.79 -10.20
N ALA A 505 -27.39 29.16 -9.07
CA ALA A 505 -26.79 29.81 -7.91
C ALA A 505 -25.29 30.10 -8.06
N GLU A 506 -24.52 29.19 -8.66
CA GLU A 506 -23.05 29.28 -8.72
C GLU A 506 -22.49 29.81 -10.05
N ILE A 507 -23.17 29.56 -11.17
CA ILE A 507 -22.72 29.96 -12.52
C ILE A 507 -23.66 31.01 -13.09
N GLY A 508 -24.97 30.73 -13.13
CA GLY A 508 -25.98 31.66 -13.62
C GLY A 508 -25.91 31.93 -15.13
N TRP A 509 -26.36 33.14 -15.51
CA TRP A 509 -26.53 33.55 -16.91
C TRP A 509 -26.15 35.02 -17.12
N MET A 510 -26.01 35.41 -18.39
CA MET A 510 -25.88 36.79 -18.87
C MET A 510 -26.94 37.08 -19.95
N GLY A 511 -27.09 38.37 -20.30
CA GLY A 511 -27.98 38.84 -21.36
C GLY A 511 -29.48 38.53 -21.16
N GLU A 512 -30.19 38.25 -22.25
CA GLU A 512 -31.62 37.89 -22.24
C GLU A 512 -31.89 36.74 -21.27
N LYS A 513 -30.98 35.74 -21.22
CA LYS A 513 -31.12 34.55 -20.37
C LYS A 513 -31.06 34.90 -18.88
N ALA A 514 -30.28 35.89 -18.47
CA ALA A 514 -30.28 36.36 -17.08
C ALA A 514 -31.64 36.94 -16.67
N LEU A 515 -32.28 37.72 -17.53
CA LEU A 515 -33.58 38.32 -17.28
C LEU A 515 -34.71 37.28 -17.33
N ARG A 516 -34.65 36.38 -18.31
CA ARG A 516 -35.68 35.38 -18.59
C ARG A 516 -35.78 34.27 -17.54
N PHE A 517 -34.70 34.04 -16.78
CA PHE A 517 -34.60 32.97 -15.79
C PHE A 517 -34.19 33.47 -14.39
N ALA A 518 -34.51 34.73 -14.08
CA ALA A 518 -34.18 35.40 -12.81
C ALA A 518 -34.95 34.85 -11.59
N GLU A 519 -36.15 34.29 -11.78
CA GLU A 519 -37.00 33.79 -10.69
C GLU A 519 -37.19 32.25 -10.76
N PRO A 520 -37.05 31.52 -9.62
CA PRO A 520 -37.31 30.08 -9.57
C PRO A 520 -38.79 29.73 -9.82
N GLY A 521 -39.13 29.51 -11.09
CA GLY A 521 -40.49 29.11 -11.50
C GLY A 521 -40.89 29.54 -12.91
N CYS A 522 -40.25 30.59 -13.44
CA CYS A 522 -40.58 31.26 -14.72
C CYS A 522 -40.16 30.49 -15.99
N TYR A 523 -40.19 29.15 -15.93
CA TYR A 523 -39.94 28.28 -17.09
C TYR A 523 -41.26 28.06 -17.85
N GLY A 524 -41.40 28.62 -19.06
CA GLY A 524 -42.55 28.43 -19.97
C GLY A 524 -42.38 27.23 -20.93
N PRO A 525 -43.43 26.80 -21.66
CA PRO A 525 -44.38 27.70 -22.32
C PRO A 525 -45.88 27.50 -21.97
N ARG A 526 -46.60 28.65 -21.96
CA ARG A 526 -48.05 28.85 -21.70
C ARG A 526 -48.52 28.63 -20.25
N ALA A 527 -49.12 29.68 -19.71
CA ALA A 527 -49.71 29.72 -18.37
C ALA A 527 -51.03 28.93 -18.29
N GLY A 528 -51.32 28.33 -17.12
CA GLY A 528 -52.59 27.65 -16.91
C GLY A 528 -52.72 26.87 -15.60
N ARG A 529 -53.12 27.58 -14.53
CA ARG A 529 -53.71 27.10 -13.27
C ARG A 529 -52.80 26.51 -12.18
N ASP A 530 -53.18 26.91 -10.98
CA ASP A 530 -52.62 26.65 -9.66
C ASP A 530 -52.47 25.17 -9.30
N LEU A 531 -51.34 24.83 -8.68
CA LEU A 531 -51.25 23.74 -7.71
C LEU A 531 -50.40 24.20 -6.51
N PRO A 532 -50.85 23.95 -5.26
CA PRO A 532 -50.22 24.51 -4.06
C PRO A 532 -48.95 23.75 -3.67
N ALA A 533 -48.10 24.43 -2.89
CA ALA A 533 -46.86 23.89 -2.33
C ALA A 533 -47.12 22.84 -1.23
N ALA A 534 -47.47 21.61 -1.63
CA ALA A 534 -47.46 20.42 -0.79
C ALA A 534 -47.29 19.15 -1.64
N ARG A 535 -46.51 18.20 -1.13
CA ARG A 535 -46.10 16.92 -1.78
C ARG A 535 -45.01 17.05 -2.84
N LEU A 536 -43.77 17.12 -2.37
CA LEU A 536 -42.66 16.36 -2.99
C LEU A 536 -42.99 14.86 -2.81
N GLY A 537 -43.84 14.33 -3.68
CA GLY A 537 -44.17 12.92 -3.75
C GLY A 537 -43.23 12.20 -4.72
N GLU A 538 -42.61 11.14 -4.20
CA GLU A 538 -42.10 9.94 -4.89
C GLU A 538 -42.22 9.95 -6.42
N CYS A 539 -41.07 9.88 -7.10
CA CYS A 539 -41.02 9.59 -8.53
C CYS A 539 -40.75 8.09 -8.72
N PRO A 540 -41.28 7.46 -9.78
CA PRO A 540 -41.15 6.03 -9.97
C PRO A 540 -39.75 5.65 -10.49
N GLY A 541 -38.78 5.58 -9.57
CA GLY A 541 -37.81 4.50 -9.63
C GLY A 541 -38.50 3.20 -9.18
N THR A 542 -37.97 2.04 -9.58
CA THR A 542 -38.22 0.82 -8.80
C THR A 542 -37.71 1.03 -7.38
N LEU A 543 -38.26 0.31 -6.39
CA LEU A 543 -37.86 0.46 -4.98
C LEU A 543 -36.35 0.32 -4.75
N ASP A 544 -35.66 -0.40 -5.65
CA ASP A 544 -34.22 -0.60 -5.66
C ASP A 544 -33.41 0.67 -6.05
N ASP A 545 -33.96 1.56 -6.89
CA ASP A 545 -33.26 2.77 -7.35
C ASP A 545 -33.11 3.80 -6.23
N GLU A 546 -34.19 4.09 -5.49
CA GLU A 546 -34.12 5.02 -4.35
C GLU A 546 -33.27 4.45 -3.20
N ALA A 547 -33.20 3.12 -3.05
CA ALA A 547 -32.34 2.48 -2.06
C ALA A 547 -30.85 2.62 -2.42
N LEU A 548 -30.49 2.47 -3.71
CA LEU A 548 -29.13 2.68 -4.20
C LEU A 548 -28.70 4.17 -4.18
N GLU A 549 -29.58 5.12 -4.48
CA GLU A 549 -29.23 6.54 -4.39
C GLU A 549 -28.98 6.98 -2.94
N ARG A 550 -29.64 6.35 -1.97
CA ARG A 550 -29.41 6.57 -0.53
C ARG A 550 -28.15 5.87 0.02
N SER A 551 -27.58 4.89 -0.71
CA SER A 551 -26.34 4.21 -0.32
C SER A 551 -25.07 4.84 -0.93
N ALA A 552 -25.22 5.75 -1.89
CA ALA A 552 -24.12 6.56 -2.40
C ALA A 552 -23.74 7.68 -1.42
N SER A 553 -22.45 7.86 -1.17
CA SER A 553 -21.91 9.05 -0.50
C SER A 553 -22.23 10.34 -1.28
N PRO A 554 -22.30 11.52 -0.62
CA PRO A 554 -22.50 12.81 -1.28
C PRO A 554 -21.53 13.09 -2.44
N ASP A 555 -20.34 12.50 -2.45
CA ASP A 555 -19.32 12.73 -3.47
C ASP A 555 -19.40 11.80 -4.69
N ILE A 556 -20.17 10.71 -4.63
CA ILE A 556 -20.27 9.70 -5.70
C ILE A 556 -21.69 9.50 -6.23
N LEU A 557 -21.77 8.93 -7.43
CA LEU A 557 -22.99 8.59 -8.16
C LEU A 557 -22.83 7.18 -8.74
N TRP A 558 -23.88 6.36 -8.64
CA TRP A 558 -23.97 5.08 -9.34
C TRP A 558 -24.47 5.32 -10.76
N ASP A 559 -23.58 5.16 -11.75
CA ASP A 559 -23.86 5.40 -13.17
C ASP A 559 -23.75 4.11 -13.98
N GLU A 560 -24.64 3.94 -14.95
CA GLU A 560 -24.87 2.67 -15.64
C GLU A 560 -23.98 2.55 -16.88
N ILE A 561 -23.34 1.41 -17.09
CA ILE A 561 -22.56 1.13 -18.31
C ILE A 561 -23.54 0.89 -19.47
N VAL A 562 -23.47 1.72 -20.51
CA VAL A 562 -24.32 1.61 -21.71
C VAL A 562 -23.59 0.98 -22.91
N ALA A 563 -22.25 1.00 -22.91
CA ALA A 563 -21.45 0.31 -23.93
C ALA A 563 -20.08 -0.12 -23.40
N ILE A 564 -19.61 -1.28 -23.86
CA ILE A 564 -18.23 -1.78 -23.70
C ILE A 564 -17.74 -2.16 -25.10
N GLU A 565 -16.77 -1.41 -25.62
CA GLU A 565 -16.27 -1.57 -27.00
C GLU A 565 -14.77 -1.95 -26.98
N PRO A 566 -14.31 -3.01 -27.66
CA PRO A 566 -12.87 -3.24 -27.81
C PRO A 566 -12.25 -2.14 -28.67
N THR A 567 -11.14 -1.54 -28.21
CA THR A 567 -10.47 -0.44 -28.91
C THR A 567 -9.14 -0.85 -29.56
N GLY A 568 -8.76 -2.12 -29.42
CA GLY A 568 -7.48 -2.67 -29.90
C GLY A 568 -6.36 -2.49 -28.89
N GLU A 569 -5.12 -2.68 -29.35
CA GLU A 569 -3.94 -2.57 -28.51
C GLU A 569 -3.47 -1.12 -28.39
N HIS A 570 -3.32 -0.63 -27.16
CA HIS A 570 -2.83 0.72 -26.88
C HIS A 570 -1.73 0.70 -25.83
N ARG A 571 -0.90 1.74 -25.80
CA ARG A 571 0.02 1.95 -24.68
C ARG A 571 -0.77 2.31 -23.42
N VAL A 572 -0.43 1.67 -22.31
CA VAL A 572 -1.18 1.75 -21.05
C VAL A 572 -0.29 2.00 -19.84
N TYR A 573 -0.86 2.64 -18.83
CA TYR A 573 -0.17 3.15 -17.64
C TYR A 573 -0.98 2.86 -16.37
N ASP A 574 -0.34 2.89 -15.21
CA ASP A 574 -0.96 2.66 -13.90
C ASP A 574 -0.21 3.46 -12.81
N LEU A 575 -0.81 3.67 -11.64
CA LEU A 575 -0.22 4.37 -10.50
C LEU A 575 -0.35 3.53 -9.21
N THR A 576 0.76 3.35 -8.49
CA THR A 576 0.71 2.75 -7.16
C THR A 576 0.34 3.83 -6.14
N VAL A 577 -0.75 3.61 -5.43
CA VAL A 577 -1.28 4.53 -4.40
C VAL A 577 -1.51 3.72 -3.12
N PRO A 578 -0.70 3.90 -2.06
CA PRO A 578 -0.85 3.10 -0.83
C PRO A 578 -2.18 3.38 -0.13
N ASP A 579 -2.55 4.66 0.02
CA ASP A 579 -3.75 5.06 0.75
C ASP A 579 -5.03 4.68 -0.02
N GLY A 580 -5.72 3.64 0.46
CA GLY A 580 -6.99 3.17 -0.12
C GLY A 580 -6.85 2.42 -1.46
N SER A 581 -5.63 2.16 -1.93
CA SER A 581 -5.29 1.35 -3.13
C SER A 581 -6.00 1.77 -4.44
N ASN A 582 -6.52 2.99 -4.53
CA ASN A 582 -7.32 3.48 -5.65
C ASN A 582 -6.96 4.92 -6.05
N PHE A 583 -7.31 5.33 -7.26
CA PHE A 583 -7.23 6.71 -7.72
C PHE A 583 -8.25 6.99 -8.83
N ILE A 584 -8.52 8.26 -9.10
CA ILE A 584 -9.54 8.70 -10.07
C ILE A 584 -8.91 9.05 -11.42
N ALA A 585 -9.37 8.40 -12.48
CA ALA A 585 -9.02 8.69 -13.87
C ALA A 585 -10.26 8.64 -14.78
N GLN A 586 -10.39 9.61 -15.69
CA GLN A 586 -11.62 9.87 -16.48
C GLN A 586 -12.91 9.78 -15.63
N ASP A 587 -12.83 10.27 -14.39
CA ASP A 587 -13.90 10.27 -13.40
C ASP A 587 -14.34 8.84 -12.94
N ILE A 588 -13.41 7.89 -12.75
CA ILE A 588 -13.61 6.47 -12.34
C ILE A 588 -12.44 5.92 -11.45
N CYS A 589 -12.65 4.88 -10.60
CA CYS A 589 -11.72 4.41 -9.51
C CYS A 589 -11.11 2.95 -9.70
N VAL A 590 -10.13 2.45 -8.87
CA VAL A 590 -9.34 1.15 -9.00
C VAL A 590 -9.05 0.33 -7.65
N HIS A 591 -8.48 -0.93 -7.56
CA HIS A 591 -8.05 -1.62 -6.26
C HIS A 591 -7.12 -2.91 -6.33
N ASN A 592 -6.39 -3.38 -5.27
CA ASN A 592 -5.39 -4.54 -5.27
C ASN A 592 -5.32 -5.62 -4.10
N THR A 593 -4.61 -6.80 -4.29
CA THR A 593 -4.00 -7.87 -3.38
C THR A 593 -4.73 -9.20 -2.94
N ALA A 594 -4.16 -10.42 -3.16
CA ALA A 594 -4.90 -11.71 -2.94
C ALA A 594 -4.19 -13.00 -2.40
N MET A 595 -3.07 -13.50 -2.97
CA MET A 595 -2.64 -14.91 -2.75
C MET A 595 -2.17 -15.25 -1.33
N ALA A 596 -1.33 -14.40 -0.72
CA ALA A 596 -0.73 -14.70 0.58
C ALA A 596 -1.78 -14.93 1.69
N LEU A 597 -2.95 -14.29 1.56
CA LEU A 597 -4.08 -14.47 2.46
C LEU A 597 -4.61 -15.92 2.47
N ASN A 598 -4.55 -16.65 1.34
CA ASN A 598 -5.00 -18.04 1.32
C ASN A 598 -4.05 -18.97 2.09
N ILE A 599 -2.74 -18.75 1.99
CA ILE A 599 -1.73 -19.51 2.76
C ILE A 599 -1.91 -19.24 4.25
N ILE A 600 -2.07 -17.97 4.64
CA ILE A 600 -2.32 -17.53 6.01
C ILE A 600 -3.55 -18.22 6.61
N GLN A 601 -4.66 -18.29 5.86
CA GLN A 601 -5.86 -19.01 6.30
C GLN A 601 -5.60 -20.48 6.54
N HIS A 602 -4.90 -21.14 5.62
CA HIS A 602 -4.65 -22.57 5.75
C HIS A 602 -3.81 -22.87 7.01
N VAL A 603 -2.70 -22.15 7.20
CA VAL A 603 -1.81 -22.33 8.36
C VAL A 603 -2.53 -22.03 9.69
N ALA A 604 -3.27 -20.93 9.77
CA ALA A 604 -3.95 -20.52 11.00
C ALA A 604 -5.21 -21.37 11.32
N GLU A 605 -6.00 -21.75 10.32
CA GLU A 605 -7.27 -22.47 10.55
C GLU A 605 -7.11 -23.99 10.57
N ARG A 606 -6.31 -24.57 9.66
CA ARG A 606 -6.18 -26.04 9.51
C ARG A 606 -5.10 -26.61 10.40
N GLN A 607 -3.89 -26.05 10.34
CA GLN A 607 -2.77 -26.49 11.18
C GLN A 607 -2.82 -25.88 12.59
N ARG A 608 -3.68 -24.86 12.80
CA ARG A 608 -3.82 -24.12 14.08
C ARG A 608 -2.51 -23.52 14.59
N LEU A 609 -1.60 -23.20 13.66
CA LEU A 609 -0.32 -22.60 13.98
C LEU A 609 -0.44 -21.06 14.05
N PRO A 610 0.10 -20.40 15.08
CA PRO A 610 0.17 -18.95 15.18
C PRO A 610 0.82 -18.28 13.95
N VAL A 611 0.18 -17.24 13.41
CA VAL A 611 0.68 -16.46 12.27
C VAL A 611 0.78 -14.97 12.64
N ALA A 612 1.92 -14.35 12.32
CA ALA A 612 2.12 -12.91 12.43
C ALA A 612 2.14 -12.25 11.05
N ILE A 613 1.39 -11.16 10.86
CA ILE A 613 1.24 -10.45 9.59
C ILE A 613 1.63 -8.98 9.77
N PHE A 614 2.58 -8.51 8.95
CA PHE A 614 2.96 -7.10 8.83
C PHE A 614 2.47 -6.57 7.48
N SER A 615 1.42 -5.76 7.50
CA SER A 615 0.77 -5.23 6.30
C SER A 615 1.07 -3.75 6.14
N LEU A 616 1.87 -3.45 5.14
CA LEU A 616 2.35 -2.11 4.83
C LEU A 616 1.52 -1.47 3.70
N GLU A 617 0.79 -2.28 2.93
CA GLU A 617 -0.14 -1.81 1.87
C GLU A 617 -1.62 -1.73 2.33
N MET A 618 -2.04 -2.51 3.35
CA MET A 618 -3.46 -2.63 3.73
C MET A 618 -3.71 -2.49 5.24
N SER A 619 -4.89 -1.99 5.63
CA SER A 619 -5.28 -1.93 7.05
C SER A 619 -5.72 -3.29 7.59
N LYS A 620 -5.62 -3.49 8.92
CA LYS A 620 -6.05 -4.76 9.56
C LYS A 620 -7.50 -5.10 9.24
N GLN A 621 -8.38 -4.09 9.18
CA GLN A 621 -9.80 -4.28 8.86
C GLN A 621 -10.01 -4.82 7.44
N GLN A 622 -9.28 -4.29 6.46
CA GLN A 622 -9.40 -4.73 5.07
C GLN A 622 -8.86 -6.17 4.89
N LEU A 623 -7.78 -6.53 5.61
CA LEU A 623 -7.28 -7.91 5.63
C LEU A 623 -8.29 -8.86 6.26
N VAL A 624 -8.83 -8.54 7.45
CA VAL A 624 -9.84 -9.38 8.13
C VAL A 624 -11.09 -9.56 7.27
N GLN A 625 -11.57 -8.51 6.60
CA GLN A 625 -12.69 -8.63 5.65
C GLN A 625 -12.39 -9.61 4.50
N ARG A 626 -11.18 -9.57 3.92
CA ARG A 626 -10.76 -10.53 2.88
C ARG A 626 -10.63 -11.95 3.38
N LEU A 627 -10.11 -12.14 4.60
CA LEU A 627 -10.08 -13.46 5.23
C LEU A 627 -11.52 -14.01 5.36
N ILE A 628 -12.44 -13.24 5.96
CA ILE A 628 -13.84 -13.68 6.10
C ILE A 628 -14.47 -13.98 4.72
N ALA A 629 -14.18 -13.21 3.68
CA ALA A 629 -14.64 -13.45 2.31
C ALA A 629 -14.13 -14.77 1.71
N GLN A 630 -12.80 -14.96 1.70
CA GLN A 630 -12.14 -16.16 1.20
C GLN A 630 -12.59 -17.43 1.96
N LYS A 631 -12.93 -17.28 3.23
CA LYS A 631 -13.45 -18.35 4.10
C LYS A 631 -14.90 -18.71 3.78
N THR A 632 -15.78 -17.71 3.80
CA THR A 632 -17.24 -17.90 3.66
C THR A 632 -17.68 -18.17 2.22
N ARG A 633 -16.85 -17.83 1.23
CA ARG A 633 -17.21 -17.75 -0.20
C ARG A 633 -18.39 -16.79 -0.46
N ILE A 634 -18.57 -15.81 0.43
CA ILE A 634 -19.35 -14.61 0.17
C ILE A 634 -18.38 -13.62 -0.48
N LYS A 635 -18.81 -12.82 -1.46
CA LYS A 635 -17.88 -11.89 -2.12
C LYS A 635 -17.38 -10.89 -1.08
N THR A 636 -16.09 -10.53 -1.14
CA THR A 636 -15.48 -9.51 -0.25
C THR A 636 -16.27 -8.21 -0.23
N GLN A 637 -16.93 -7.93 -1.35
CA GLN A 637 -17.77 -6.78 -1.59
C GLN A 637 -19.07 -6.82 -0.77
N ASP A 638 -19.81 -7.93 -0.81
CA ASP A 638 -21.07 -8.13 -0.09
C ASP A 638 -20.87 -8.01 1.43
N LEU A 639 -19.75 -8.55 1.94
CA LEU A 639 -19.35 -8.45 3.34
C LEU A 639 -18.99 -7.02 3.77
N ARG A 640 -18.33 -6.25 2.89
CA ARG A 640 -17.95 -4.86 3.16
C ARG A 640 -19.17 -3.94 3.15
N ASN A 641 -20.11 -4.18 2.23
CA ASN A 641 -21.28 -3.35 2.03
C ASN A 641 -22.47 -3.77 2.92
N GLY A 642 -22.40 -4.92 3.59
CA GLY A 642 -23.47 -5.46 4.45
C GLY A 642 -24.60 -6.17 3.70
N ASN A 643 -24.47 -6.35 2.38
CA ASN A 643 -25.47 -6.96 1.50
C ASN A 643 -25.45 -8.49 1.57
N VAL A 644 -25.53 -9.03 2.78
CA VAL A 644 -25.48 -10.48 3.05
C VAL A 644 -26.90 -11.04 2.98
N GLU A 645 -27.14 -11.96 2.04
CA GLU A 645 -28.44 -12.62 1.89
C GLU A 645 -28.85 -13.36 3.17
N ALA A 646 -30.17 -13.46 3.43
CA ALA A 646 -30.72 -14.14 4.60
C ALA A 646 -30.19 -15.59 4.78
N GLY A 647 -29.93 -16.30 3.67
CA GLY A 647 -29.34 -17.64 3.66
C GLY A 647 -27.83 -17.71 3.91
N ASP A 648 -27.12 -16.59 3.80
CA ASP A 648 -25.67 -16.50 3.95
C ASP A 648 -25.23 -16.02 5.34
N TRP A 649 -26.08 -15.36 6.12
CA TRP A 649 -25.81 -15.04 7.53
C TRP A 649 -25.34 -16.26 8.36
N PRO A 650 -25.91 -17.47 8.24
CA PRO A 650 -25.40 -18.66 8.92
C PRO A 650 -24.03 -19.15 8.42
N LYS A 651 -23.62 -18.80 7.19
CA LYS A 651 -22.24 -19.05 6.70
C LYS A 651 -21.30 -17.98 7.25
N LEU A 652 -21.70 -16.71 7.22
CA LEU A 652 -20.95 -15.59 7.74
C LEU A 652 -20.65 -15.73 9.23
N MET A 653 -21.66 -16.00 10.06
CA MET A 653 -21.47 -16.16 11.51
C MET A 653 -20.50 -17.30 11.86
N ARG A 654 -20.53 -18.41 11.09
CA ARG A 654 -19.53 -19.49 11.23
C ARG A 654 -18.14 -19.04 10.78
N GLY A 655 -18.02 -18.41 9.62
CA GLY A 655 -16.74 -17.89 9.13
C GLY A 655 -16.11 -16.86 10.07
N VAL A 656 -16.90 -15.98 10.68
CA VAL A 656 -16.44 -15.00 11.69
C VAL A 656 -16.00 -15.70 12.98
N ALA A 657 -16.75 -16.70 13.46
CA ALA A 657 -16.36 -17.48 14.63
C ALA A 657 -15.03 -18.22 14.39
N GLU A 658 -14.90 -18.92 13.26
CA GLU A 658 -13.69 -19.66 12.88
C GLU A 658 -12.48 -18.73 12.69
N ILE A 659 -12.65 -17.55 12.07
CA ILE A 659 -11.59 -16.53 11.97
C ILE A 659 -11.25 -15.91 13.33
N SER A 660 -12.22 -15.75 14.24
CA SER A 660 -11.99 -15.22 15.58
C SER A 660 -11.29 -16.21 16.52
N GLU A 661 -11.37 -17.51 16.24
CA GLU A 661 -10.60 -18.56 16.93
C GLU A 661 -9.21 -18.79 16.30
N ALA A 662 -8.98 -18.32 15.08
CA ALA A 662 -7.72 -18.49 14.38
C ALA A 662 -6.60 -17.66 15.05
N PRO A 663 -5.41 -18.25 15.30
CA PRO A 663 -4.31 -17.58 15.98
C PRO A 663 -3.55 -16.64 15.02
N ILE A 664 -4.16 -15.51 14.66
CA ILE A 664 -3.62 -14.52 13.71
C ILE A 664 -3.37 -13.19 14.44
N TRP A 665 -2.14 -12.67 14.34
CA TRP A 665 -1.76 -11.33 14.80
C TRP A 665 -1.46 -10.44 13.60
N ILE A 666 -2.08 -9.26 13.54
CA ILE A 666 -1.91 -8.31 12.44
C ILE A 666 -1.33 -7.00 12.96
N ASP A 667 -0.36 -6.46 12.24
CA ASP A 667 0.22 -5.13 12.40
C ASP A 667 0.14 -4.39 11.06
N ASP A 668 -0.41 -3.16 11.06
CA ASP A 668 -0.55 -2.30 9.88
C ASP A 668 0.18 -0.97 10.03
N THR A 669 1.27 -0.97 10.82
CA THR A 669 2.13 0.21 10.98
C THR A 669 2.86 0.50 9.65
N ALA A 670 2.47 1.57 8.97
CA ALA A 670 3.15 2.04 7.76
C ALA A 670 4.61 2.43 8.03
N GLY A 671 5.50 2.13 7.08
CA GLY A 671 6.92 2.53 7.15
C GLY A 671 7.74 1.82 8.23
N VAL A 672 7.26 0.69 8.77
CA VAL A 672 7.93 -0.06 9.84
C VAL A 672 9.37 -0.45 9.46
N THR A 673 10.26 -0.37 10.45
CA THR A 673 11.66 -0.83 10.32
C THR A 673 11.79 -2.33 10.61
N LEU A 674 12.88 -2.93 10.13
CA LEU A 674 13.20 -4.33 10.44
C LEU A 674 13.35 -4.58 11.96
N MET A 675 13.89 -3.61 12.70
CA MET A 675 14.12 -3.75 14.15
C MET A 675 12.79 -3.76 14.92
N GLU A 676 11.82 -2.93 14.53
CA GLU A 676 10.46 -2.96 15.09
C GLU A 676 9.73 -4.27 14.77
N ILE A 677 9.82 -4.79 13.54
CA ILE A 677 9.30 -6.12 13.19
C ILE A 677 9.94 -7.17 14.12
N ARG A 678 11.27 -7.22 14.19
CA ARG A 678 12.02 -8.18 15.03
C ARG A 678 11.59 -8.11 16.50
N ALA A 679 11.44 -6.91 17.07
CA ALA A 679 11.00 -6.71 18.44
C ALA A 679 9.56 -7.21 18.67
N LYS A 680 8.62 -6.87 17.76
CA LYS A 680 7.22 -7.31 17.80
C LYS A 680 7.10 -8.84 17.70
N VAL A 681 7.80 -9.47 16.74
CA VAL A 681 7.79 -10.92 16.55
C VAL A 681 8.46 -11.65 17.73
N ARG A 682 9.64 -11.20 18.21
CA ARG A 682 10.32 -11.79 19.38
C ARG A 682 9.42 -11.75 20.63
N ARG A 683 8.72 -10.63 20.87
CA ARG A 683 7.76 -10.49 21.96
C ARG A 683 6.59 -11.48 21.83
N LEU A 684 6.02 -11.63 20.63
CA LEU A 684 4.95 -12.59 20.36
C LEU A 684 5.43 -14.04 20.57
N ALA A 685 6.57 -14.41 19.99
CA ALA A 685 7.16 -15.74 20.14
C ALA A 685 7.44 -16.09 21.62
N SER A 686 7.99 -15.15 22.41
CA SER A 686 8.20 -15.33 23.85
C SER A 686 6.88 -15.57 24.62
N GLN A 687 5.82 -14.82 24.28
CA GLN A 687 4.49 -14.99 24.87
C GLN A 687 3.84 -16.32 24.49
N LEU A 688 4.01 -16.79 23.25
CA LEU A 688 3.51 -18.07 22.78
C LEU A 688 4.28 -19.24 23.44
N ASN A 689 5.62 -19.18 23.47
CA ASN A 689 6.46 -20.20 24.08
C ASN A 689 6.13 -20.38 25.58
N SER A 690 5.84 -19.28 26.28
CA SER A 690 5.39 -19.29 27.68
C SER A 690 4.01 -19.95 27.90
N ARG A 691 3.26 -20.19 26.81
CA ARG A 691 1.97 -20.90 26.77
C ARG A 691 2.08 -22.28 26.12
N GLY A 692 3.30 -22.74 25.79
CA GLY A 692 3.53 -24.03 25.11
C GLY A 692 3.19 -24.04 23.62
N ALA A 693 3.05 -22.88 22.97
CA ALA A 693 2.81 -22.76 21.53
C ALA A 693 4.04 -22.16 20.83
N GLN A 694 4.34 -22.59 19.61
CA GLN A 694 5.40 -22.00 18.78
C GLN A 694 4.78 -21.14 17.67
N LEU A 695 5.49 -20.09 17.23
CA LEU A 695 5.10 -19.30 16.06
C LEU A 695 5.29 -20.13 14.79
N GLY A 696 4.26 -20.20 13.93
CA GLY A 696 4.26 -21.05 12.73
C GLY A 696 4.64 -20.32 11.43
N LEU A 697 4.28 -19.04 11.29
CA LEU A 697 4.58 -18.27 10.08
C LEU A 697 4.67 -16.76 10.39
N VAL A 698 5.60 -16.08 9.75
CA VAL A 698 5.67 -14.61 9.68
C VAL A 698 5.43 -14.16 8.24
N VAL A 699 4.57 -13.17 8.01
CA VAL A 699 4.27 -12.62 6.68
C VAL A 699 4.54 -11.12 6.64
N VAL A 700 5.18 -10.63 5.57
CA VAL A 700 5.45 -9.20 5.34
C VAL A 700 4.94 -8.79 3.95
N ASP A 701 4.00 -7.84 3.90
CA ASP A 701 3.27 -7.41 2.70
C ASP A 701 3.34 -5.88 2.48
N TYR A 702 4.22 -5.34 1.62
CA TYR A 702 5.28 -6.00 0.85
C TYR A 702 6.65 -5.41 1.20
N LEU A 703 7.71 -6.20 1.00
CA LEU A 703 9.08 -5.93 1.45
C LEU A 703 9.58 -4.54 1.03
N GLN A 704 9.27 -4.11 -0.20
CA GLN A 704 9.67 -2.80 -0.72
C GLN A 704 8.87 -1.60 -0.17
N LEU A 705 8.05 -1.75 0.87
CA LEU A 705 7.50 -0.64 1.69
C LEU A 705 8.20 -0.48 3.06
N MET A 706 9.10 -1.40 3.43
CA MET A 706 9.93 -1.24 4.62
C MET A 706 10.93 -0.08 4.45
N VAL A 707 11.28 0.53 5.59
CA VAL A 707 12.28 1.60 5.70
C VAL A 707 13.53 1.04 6.38
N GLY A 708 14.67 1.19 5.72
CA GLY A 708 16.00 0.92 6.27
C GLY A 708 16.72 2.21 6.70
N GLN A 709 17.91 2.06 7.30
CA GLN A 709 18.67 3.16 7.87
C GLN A 709 19.34 4.03 6.79
N ASN A 710 19.80 3.45 5.67
CA ASN A 710 20.48 4.16 4.60
C ASN A 710 19.52 4.64 3.48
N ARG A 711 19.29 5.96 3.38
CA ARG A 711 18.39 6.56 2.38
C ARG A 711 18.99 6.77 0.97
N GLU A 712 20.31 6.69 0.81
CA GLU A 712 20.97 7.08 -0.44
C GLU A 712 20.94 5.99 -1.53
N ASN A 713 20.80 4.71 -1.18
CA ASN A 713 20.83 3.61 -2.15
C ASN A 713 19.84 2.48 -1.82
N ARG A 714 18.67 2.51 -2.48
CA ARG A 714 17.56 1.56 -2.30
C ARG A 714 17.98 0.09 -2.52
N GLN A 715 18.98 -0.19 -3.35
CA GLN A 715 19.44 -1.56 -3.59
C GLN A 715 20.13 -2.14 -2.34
N GLN A 716 20.94 -1.32 -1.66
CA GLN A 716 21.62 -1.71 -0.43
C GLN A 716 20.63 -1.81 0.74
N GLU A 717 19.71 -0.87 0.84
CA GLU A 717 18.63 -0.88 1.83
C GLU A 717 17.80 -2.18 1.74
N ILE A 718 17.42 -2.60 0.53
CA ILE A 718 16.69 -3.87 0.33
C ILE A 718 17.57 -5.09 0.64
N ALA A 719 18.89 -5.04 0.39
CA ALA A 719 19.82 -6.10 0.79
C ALA A 719 19.97 -6.23 2.32
N GLU A 720 19.95 -5.11 3.04
CA GLU A 720 19.97 -5.09 4.50
C GLU A 720 18.66 -5.69 5.07
N ILE A 721 17.51 -5.36 4.45
CA ILE A 721 16.20 -5.92 4.80
C ILE A 721 16.13 -7.42 4.50
N SER A 722 16.55 -7.90 3.32
CA SER A 722 16.47 -9.32 2.94
C SER A 722 17.32 -10.20 3.84
N ARG A 723 18.59 -9.82 4.06
CA ARG A 723 19.50 -10.49 4.97
C ARG A 723 18.96 -10.48 6.40
N GLY A 724 18.38 -9.36 6.82
CA GLY A 724 17.76 -9.19 8.12
C GLY A 724 16.54 -10.09 8.36
N LEU A 725 15.68 -10.25 7.35
CA LEU A 725 14.54 -11.20 7.40
C LEU A 725 15.03 -12.66 7.43
N LYS A 726 16.11 -13.00 6.72
CA LYS A 726 16.73 -14.33 6.82
C LYS A 726 17.36 -14.61 8.19
N VAL A 727 17.96 -13.60 8.83
CA VAL A 727 18.41 -13.70 10.23
C VAL A 727 17.22 -13.88 11.16
N LEU A 728 16.14 -13.09 11.00
CA LEU A 728 14.91 -13.23 11.79
C LEU A 728 14.30 -14.65 11.70
N ALA A 729 14.28 -15.24 10.51
CA ALA A 729 13.79 -16.61 10.29
C ALA A 729 14.59 -17.64 11.12
N ARG A 730 15.93 -17.53 11.07
CA ARG A 730 16.87 -18.41 11.80
C ARG A 730 16.85 -18.21 13.31
N ASP A 731 16.84 -16.96 13.77
CA ASP A 731 16.82 -16.58 15.19
C ASP A 731 15.60 -17.16 15.94
N LEU A 732 14.48 -17.32 15.23
CA LEU A 732 13.19 -17.70 15.79
C LEU A 732 12.71 -19.10 15.38
N ASP A 733 13.49 -19.82 14.56
CA ASP A 733 13.12 -21.10 13.96
C ASP A 733 11.71 -21.08 13.32
N VAL A 734 11.46 -20.10 12.46
CA VAL A 734 10.14 -19.85 11.84
C VAL A 734 10.28 -19.53 10.35
N PRO A 735 9.40 -20.03 9.46
CA PRO A 735 9.36 -19.58 8.08
C PRO A 735 8.93 -18.10 8.01
N VAL A 736 9.61 -17.33 7.17
CA VAL A 736 9.28 -15.93 6.87
C VAL A 736 8.87 -15.82 5.40
N LEU A 737 7.60 -15.49 5.14
CA LEU A 737 7.05 -15.23 3.82
C LEU A 737 7.04 -13.72 3.55
N ALA A 738 7.98 -13.24 2.74
CA ALA A 738 8.00 -11.84 2.32
C ALA A 738 7.46 -11.69 0.89
N ILE A 739 6.50 -10.79 0.71
CA ILE A 739 5.94 -10.46 -0.59
C ILE A 739 6.83 -9.43 -1.28
N ALA A 740 7.13 -9.64 -2.55
CA ALA A 740 8.00 -8.75 -3.33
C ALA A 740 7.37 -8.36 -4.67
N GLN A 741 7.47 -7.10 -5.06
CA GLN A 741 7.09 -6.66 -6.40
C GLN A 741 8.20 -6.97 -7.42
N LEU A 742 7.79 -7.42 -8.61
CA LEU A 742 8.69 -7.68 -9.75
C LEU A 742 8.99 -6.44 -10.58
N SER A 743 10.24 -6.33 -11.07
CA SER A 743 10.64 -5.30 -12.04
C SER A 743 9.91 -5.44 -13.38
N ARG A 744 9.95 -4.37 -14.19
CA ARG A 744 9.25 -4.32 -15.50
C ARG A 744 9.98 -5.05 -16.62
N ALA A 745 11.17 -5.62 -16.36
CA ALA A 745 11.94 -6.36 -17.36
C ALA A 745 11.17 -7.57 -17.92
N VAL A 746 10.37 -8.23 -17.07
CA VAL A 746 9.38 -9.26 -17.44
C VAL A 746 8.55 -8.86 -18.67
N GLU A 747 8.03 -7.63 -18.68
CA GLU A 747 7.05 -7.18 -19.68
C GLU A 747 7.67 -6.89 -21.05
N GLN A 748 9.00 -6.77 -21.12
CA GLN A 748 9.73 -6.55 -22.37
C GLN A 748 10.16 -7.87 -23.05
N ARG A 749 10.13 -9.00 -22.34
CA ARG A 749 10.48 -10.32 -22.88
C ARG A 749 9.33 -10.90 -23.71
N HIS A 750 9.62 -11.86 -24.59
CA HIS A 750 8.58 -12.57 -25.34
C HIS A 750 7.79 -13.50 -24.42
N ASP A 751 8.47 -14.35 -23.65
CA ASP A 751 7.85 -15.06 -22.52
C ASP A 751 7.75 -14.10 -21.32
N LYS A 752 6.51 -13.86 -20.87
CA LYS A 752 6.16 -12.99 -19.75
C LYS A 752 6.24 -13.69 -18.39
N ARG A 753 6.64 -14.97 -18.34
CA ARG A 753 6.83 -15.70 -17.08
C ARG A 753 8.03 -15.14 -16.31
N PRO A 754 7.86 -14.75 -15.03
CA PRO A 754 8.97 -14.22 -14.24
C PRO A 754 10.10 -15.23 -14.00
N MET A 755 11.31 -14.71 -13.83
CA MET A 755 12.52 -15.44 -13.47
C MET A 755 13.34 -14.64 -12.46
N LEU A 756 14.36 -15.24 -11.85
CA LEU A 756 15.11 -14.67 -10.73
C LEU A 756 15.68 -13.27 -11.03
N SER A 757 16.19 -13.05 -12.25
CA SER A 757 16.70 -11.74 -12.70
C SER A 757 15.68 -10.60 -12.71
N ASP A 758 14.37 -10.90 -12.63
CA ASP A 758 13.30 -9.89 -12.60
C ASP A 758 13.10 -9.28 -11.21
N LEU A 759 13.72 -9.82 -10.16
CA LEU A 759 13.89 -9.18 -8.83
C LEU A 759 14.95 -8.05 -8.88
N ARG A 760 15.15 -7.43 -10.04
CA ARG A 760 16.16 -6.41 -10.30
C ARG A 760 15.98 -5.21 -9.37
N ASP A 761 17.12 -4.61 -9.01
CA ASP A 761 17.37 -3.78 -7.81
C ASP A 761 17.60 -4.58 -6.51
N SER A 762 17.57 -5.92 -6.55
CA SER A 762 17.72 -6.75 -5.33
C SER A 762 18.33 -8.13 -5.59
N GLY A 763 19.51 -8.22 -6.21
CA GLY A 763 20.25 -9.49 -6.36
C GLY A 763 20.61 -10.16 -5.02
N SER A 764 20.61 -9.39 -3.93
CA SER A 764 20.63 -9.84 -2.54
C SER A 764 19.43 -10.70 -2.16
N ILE A 765 18.20 -10.32 -2.51
CA ILE A 765 16.99 -11.13 -2.26
C ILE A 765 17.13 -12.51 -2.88
N GLU A 766 17.61 -12.59 -4.13
CA GLU A 766 17.85 -13.88 -4.79
C GLU A 766 18.84 -14.74 -3.99
N GLN A 767 19.91 -14.15 -3.45
CA GLN A 767 20.92 -14.88 -2.68
C GLN A 767 20.40 -15.30 -1.30
N ASP A 768 19.81 -14.38 -0.54
CA ASP A 768 19.36 -14.56 0.85
C ASP A 768 18.19 -15.55 0.96
N ALA A 769 17.25 -15.51 0.00
CA ALA A 769 16.09 -16.40 -0.01
C ALA A 769 16.48 -17.88 -0.14
N ASP A 770 15.73 -18.75 0.53
CA ASP A 770 15.84 -20.20 0.38
C ASP A 770 14.88 -20.71 -0.68
N MET A 771 13.73 -20.03 -0.81
CA MET A 771 12.71 -20.32 -1.81
C MET A 771 12.22 -19.03 -2.46
N VAL A 772 12.06 -19.03 -3.79
CA VAL A 772 11.46 -17.91 -4.54
C VAL A 772 10.34 -18.47 -5.41
N ILE A 773 9.14 -17.96 -5.16
CA ILE A 773 7.89 -18.34 -5.82
C ILE A 773 7.41 -17.15 -6.64
N PHE A 774 7.20 -17.34 -7.95
CA PHE A 774 6.62 -16.34 -8.83
C PHE A 774 5.18 -16.67 -9.18
N LEU A 775 4.34 -15.63 -9.30
CA LEU A 775 2.97 -15.76 -9.77
C LEU A 775 2.82 -15.24 -11.19
N TYR A 776 2.21 -16.05 -12.04
CA TYR A 776 1.92 -15.76 -13.43
C TYR A 776 0.48 -16.16 -13.77
N ARG A 777 -0.24 -15.29 -14.48
CA ARG A 777 -1.56 -15.56 -15.06
C ARG A 777 -1.43 -15.31 -16.55
N ASP A 778 -1.61 -16.33 -17.38
CA ASP A 778 -1.49 -16.16 -18.84
C ASP A 778 -2.61 -15.26 -19.37
N GLU A 779 -3.84 -15.47 -18.90
CA GLU A 779 -5.04 -14.66 -19.18
C GLU A 779 -4.88 -13.14 -18.92
N TYR A 780 -3.92 -12.72 -18.07
CA TYR A 780 -3.64 -11.30 -17.84
C TYR A 780 -2.85 -10.67 -19.00
N TYR A 781 -1.96 -11.43 -19.63
CA TYR A 781 -1.18 -10.98 -20.78
C TYR A 781 -1.87 -11.31 -22.11
N ASN A 782 -2.61 -12.42 -22.16
CA ASN A 782 -3.24 -12.98 -23.36
C ASN A 782 -4.77 -13.15 -23.11
N PRO A 783 -5.64 -12.19 -23.49
CA PRO A 783 -7.07 -12.28 -23.21
C PRO A 783 -7.80 -13.43 -23.92
N ASP A 784 -7.21 -13.98 -24.98
CA ASP A 784 -7.71 -15.13 -25.74
C ASP A 784 -7.06 -16.46 -25.33
N SER A 785 -6.34 -16.49 -24.20
CA SER A 785 -5.75 -17.70 -23.64
C SER A 785 -6.82 -18.77 -23.35
N ASP A 786 -6.47 -20.04 -23.62
CA ASP A 786 -7.27 -21.20 -23.23
C ASP A 786 -7.21 -21.44 -21.70
N ASP A 787 -6.16 -20.95 -21.02
CA ASP A 787 -5.89 -21.12 -19.59
C ASP A 787 -6.60 -20.06 -18.70
N LYS A 788 -7.87 -19.73 -19.02
CA LYS A 788 -8.66 -18.75 -18.25
C LYS A 788 -9.01 -19.26 -16.86
N GLY A 789 -8.88 -18.40 -15.87
CA GLY A 789 -9.00 -18.74 -14.45
C GLY A 789 -7.89 -19.67 -13.95
N ILE A 790 -6.76 -19.80 -14.66
CA ILE A 790 -5.59 -20.58 -14.22
C ILE A 790 -4.43 -19.63 -13.89
N ALA A 791 -3.77 -19.88 -12.76
CA ALA A 791 -2.54 -19.22 -12.37
C ALA A 791 -1.39 -20.23 -12.27
N GLU A 792 -0.29 -19.95 -12.95
CA GLU A 792 0.99 -20.64 -12.76
C GLU A 792 1.69 -20.09 -11.49
N VAL A 793 1.97 -20.99 -10.56
CA VAL A 793 2.85 -20.80 -9.41
C VAL A 793 4.21 -21.42 -9.77
N ILE A 794 5.21 -20.57 -9.99
CA ILE A 794 6.53 -20.98 -10.50
C ILE A 794 7.53 -20.93 -9.34
N VAL A 795 7.98 -22.08 -8.86
CA VAL A 795 9.07 -22.18 -7.88
C VAL A 795 10.39 -21.98 -8.64
N GLY A 796 10.81 -20.71 -8.75
CA GLY A 796 12.00 -20.30 -9.51
C GLY A 796 13.32 -20.56 -8.78
N LYS A 797 13.29 -20.65 -7.45
CA LYS A 797 14.42 -21.11 -6.62
C LYS A 797 13.89 -21.95 -5.47
N HIS A 798 14.60 -23.03 -5.14
CA HIS A 798 14.42 -23.81 -3.93
C HIS A 798 15.79 -24.39 -3.53
N ARG A 799 16.28 -24.07 -2.32
CA ARG A 799 17.61 -24.55 -1.85
C ARG A 799 17.61 -26.04 -1.49
N ASN A 800 16.50 -26.54 -0.95
CA ASN A 800 16.40 -27.84 -0.28
C ASN A 800 15.55 -28.86 -1.06
N GLY A 801 15.14 -28.54 -2.30
CA GLY A 801 14.28 -29.39 -3.10
C GLY A 801 14.16 -28.91 -4.56
N PRO A 802 13.25 -29.50 -5.35
CA PRO A 802 13.11 -29.19 -6.77
C PRO A 802 12.53 -27.79 -7.03
N THR A 803 12.93 -27.20 -8.16
CA THR A 803 12.21 -26.11 -8.82
C THR A 803 11.16 -26.68 -9.78
N GLY A 804 10.15 -25.89 -10.11
CA GLY A 804 9.05 -26.39 -10.95
C GLY A 804 7.92 -25.39 -11.12
N LYS A 805 6.82 -25.85 -11.72
CA LYS A 805 5.60 -25.09 -11.92
C LYS A 805 4.41 -25.89 -11.44
N VAL A 806 3.46 -25.21 -10.82
CA VAL A 806 2.17 -25.73 -10.36
C VAL A 806 1.07 -24.86 -10.95
N GLN A 807 -0.05 -25.44 -11.34
CA GLN A 807 -1.24 -24.69 -11.79
C GLN A 807 -2.28 -24.69 -10.67
N LEU A 808 -2.81 -23.51 -10.35
CA LEU A 808 -3.92 -23.32 -9.41
C LEU A 808 -5.09 -22.66 -10.12
N ALA A 809 -6.31 -22.96 -9.69
CA ALA A 809 -7.49 -22.22 -10.09
C ALA A 809 -7.51 -20.85 -9.39
N TRP A 810 -7.76 -19.79 -10.15
CA TRP A 810 -7.98 -18.43 -9.67
C TRP A 810 -9.49 -18.12 -9.71
N LEU A 811 -10.07 -17.94 -8.53
CA LEU A 811 -11.47 -17.60 -8.31
C LEU A 811 -11.59 -16.09 -8.04
N GLU A 812 -11.60 -15.29 -9.12
CA GLU A 812 -11.65 -13.82 -9.13
C GLU A 812 -12.71 -13.26 -8.15
N GLN A 813 -13.95 -13.77 -8.25
CA GLN A 813 -15.12 -13.40 -7.43
C GLN A 813 -14.92 -13.52 -5.90
N TYR A 814 -13.97 -14.33 -5.44
CA TYR A 814 -13.63 -14.51 -4.01
C TYR A 814 -12.21 -14.03 -3.69
N THR A 815 -11.49 -13.47 -4.67
CA THR A 815 -10.05 -13.16 -4.59
C THR A 815 -9.24 -14.33 -4.05
N LYS A 816 -9.49 -15.55 -4.55
CA LYS A 816 -9.02 -16.81 -3.94
C LYS A 816 -8.36 -17.74 -4.95
N PHE A 817 -7.21 -18.28 -4.58
CA PHE A 817 -6.59 -19.42 -5.24
C PHE A 817 -7.14 -20.73 -4.65
N ALA A 818 -7.26 -21.77 -5.49
CA ALA A 818 -7.66 -23.11 -5.10
C ALA A 818 -6.87 -24.16 -5.90
N SER A 819 -6.65 -25.34 -5.32
CA SER A 819 -6.11 -26.49 -6.07
C SER A 819 -7.05 -26.86 -7.22
N LEU A 820 -6.48 -27.26 -8.36
CA LEU A 820 -7.27 -27.82 -9.46
C LEU A 820 -7.82 -29.19 -9.05
N ALA A 821 -9.07 -29.47 -9.44
CA ALA A 821 -9.65 -30.79 -9.24
C ALA A 821 -8.95 -31.79 -10.17
N ARG A 822 -8.20 -32.73 -9.59
CA ARG A 822 -7.68 -33.89 -10.31
C ARG A 822 -8.85 -34.77 -10.72
N GLY A 823 -8.98 -35.04 -12.02
CA GLY A 823 -9.92 -36.03 -12.53
C GLY A 823 -9.38 -37.43 -12.27
N GLU A 824 -9.85 -38.06 -11.18
CA GLU A 824 -9.82 -39.49 -10.93
C GLU A 824 -11.25 -40.05 -10.96
#